data_AF-A0A0L1KSW5-F1
#
_entry.id   AF-A0A0L1KSW5-F1
#
_cell.length_a   1.000
_cell.length_b   1.000
_cell.length_c   1.000
_cell.angle_alpha   90.00
_cell.angle_beta   90.00
_cell.angle_gamma   90.00
#
_symmetry.space_group_name_H-M   'P 1'
#
loop_
_entity.id
_entity.type
_entity.pdbx_description
1 polymer ?
#
loop_
_entity_poly.entity_id
_entity_poly.type
_entity_poly.pdbx_seq_one_letter_code
_entity_poly.pdbx_strand_id
1 'polypeptide(L)'
;MLRVVFPFWKLYRQSLCPIQHRRFSYTRLIPMGTTISHNGPIAQPKAHLVKFGKVKGENRGAVESHLIDPPIKRMDELYWLRDDSRSSKPVLNHVEEENAFASRRTASLEALRTKIYTENISALQENRDSFPFEFEKDSKYAYFSREQKGSPYKIYCRILKEKLCAESYAKQRFSIDSTSGQGILLDLNKLAQSSGSKFCMVNSLRPHPTDDSVFAYSVDLHGNESFDIRFSGIHEPTISKTSGDLEWSKDGSRLFYITKDEAERPSEVWVHTIGQGCERDVCIFQEPDKLYEVTMELSLCKGFVVINTASTETTETHLIPMTAFQKKETHETSIASEIRCVRRREFGCRYWAMPHPDGFLYILTNSGGAVNNALVRCPNNFVSSGQTELIRNIEESEVLIPHDSSRYLQNFKVFKDHIVLAGRKDGLSQIWTLAIHAADRTMTRVHMPDTVYCVKISKKNHILDTDTVLLEYSTLNIPRVRMQLNLRSHHLATVWQIKVDGHKQNDYEVKRLSTKSFDGTEVHISMIMPKGAVKDGQNRVLMFGYGAYGDCTEPRFRDNWVPYLKRGMICCIAHIRGGGENGSQWYEQGGKYLTKRNTFMDFIACAEFLIHQGWTHPDRLAIEGRSAGGLLIGAVLNMRPDLFQVAVASVPFVDAMTSMCDASIPLTAGEWEEWGNPNEYRFHDYMLSYSPIDNVRAQNYPHVLILAGLNDHRVQFWEPLKWASKLRSFTTGTNDIIVKVDTAAGHFSTSDRYRHLHELSFQQAYVISKLFKAGDMTKT
;
A
#
# COMPACT_ATOMS: atom_id res chain seq x y z
N MET A 1 -53.37 8.69 -51.06
CA MET A 1 -54.13 9.74 -50.34
C MET A 1 -53.14 10.38 -49.38
N LEU A 2 -52.70 11.64 -49.61
CA LEU A 2 -53.32 12.92 -49.21
C LEU A 2 -53.17 13.22 -47.70
N ARG A 3 -52.67 14.40 -47.24
CA ARG A 3 -51.98 15.53 -47.91
C ARG A 3 -51.45 16.58 -46.88
N VAL A 4 -50.50 17.46 -47.29
CA VAL A 4 -50.32 18.90 -46.87
C VAL A 4 -49.79 19.17 -45.42
N VAL A 5 -48.88 20.13 -45.08
CA VAL A 5 -47.98 21.15 -45.75
C VAL A 5 -46.91 21.59 -44.69
N PHE A 6 -45.58 21.72 -44.95
CA PHE A 6 -44.77 22.82 -45.57
C PHE A 6 -44.80 24.20 -44.84
N PRO A 7 -43.83 25.14 -45.04
CA PRO A 7 -42.46 25.15 -45.65
C PRO A 7 -41.36 25.61 -44.64
N PHE A 8 -40.08 25.99 -44.88
CA PHE A 8 -39.11 26.16 -46.00
C PHE A 8 -37.73 25.53 -45.57
N TRP A 9 -36.62 25.33 -46.32
CA TRP A 9 -36.09 25.70 -47.65
C TRP A 9 -35.18 26.96 -47.84
N LYS A 10 -33.86 26.88 -47.53
CA LYS A 10 -32.77 27.54 -48.30
C LYS A 10 -31.32 27.04 -48.02
N LEU A 11 -30.41 27.28 -48.98
CA LEU A 11 -28.98 26.93 -48.95
C LEU A 11 -28.13 28.07 -48.35
N TYR A 12 -26.86 27.81 -47.97
CA TYR A 12 -25.69 28.30 -48.74
C TYR A 12 -24.34 27.66 -48.32
N ARG A 13 -23.33 27.77 -49.19
CA ARG A 13 -21.90 27.53 -48.88
C ARG A 13 -21.25 28.82 -48.34
N GLN A 14 -20.01 28.68 -47.81
CA GLN A 14 -19.06 29.74 -47.45
C GLN A 14 -19.37 30.59 -46.20
N SER A 15 -18.64 30.28 -45.13
CA SER A 15 -18.12 31.29 -44.20
C SER A 15 -16.83 30.77 -43.56
N LEU A 16 -15.68 31.13 -44.14
CA LEU A 16 -14.37 30.94 -43.52
C LEU A 16 -14.12 32.06 -42.50
N CYS A 17 -13.29 31.77 -41.51
CA CYS A 17 -12.72 32.69 -40.52
C CYS A 17 -13.69 33.34 -39.50
N PRO A 18 -13.15 33.89 -38.39
CA PRO A 18 -11.75 33.86 -37.95
C PRO A 18 -11.50 32.98 -36.72
N ILE A 19 -10.29 32.41 -36.65
CA ILE A 19 -9.68 32.08 -35.36
C ILE A 19 -9.49 33.41 -34.63
N GLN A 20 -10.23 33.66 -33.55
CA GLN A 20 -9.98 34.84 -32.73
C GLN A 20 -8.62 34.71 -32.05
N HIS A 21 -7.67 35.56 -32.46
CA HIS A 21 -6.45 35.79 -31.70
C HIS A 21 -6.77 36.37 -30.32
N ARG A 22 -7.03 35.50 -29.34
CA ARG A 22 -6.90 35.86 -27.93
C ARG A 22 -5.46 36.35 -27.72
N ARG A 23 -5.30 37.59 -27.30
CA ARG A 23 -4.00 38.16 -26.91
C ARG A 23 -3.51 37.44 -25.65
N PHE A 24 -2.72 36.39 -25.82
CA PHE A 24 -1.94 35.81 -24.73
C PHE A 24 -0.90 36.84 -24.27
N SER A 25 -1.13 37.45 -23.11
CA SER A 25 -0.15 38.31 -22.46
C SER A 25 0.99 37.47 -21.88
N TYR A 26 2.20 37.64 -22.43
CA TYR A 26 3.47 37.15 -21.86
C TYR A 26 3.62 35.63 -21.66
N THR A 27 3.44 34.83 -22.72
CA THR A 27 4.05 33.49 -22.78
C THR A 27 5.56 33.59 -23.01
N ARG A 28 6.37 33.28 -21.99
CA ARG A 28 7.81 33.01 -22.17
C ARG A 28 7.97 31.58 -22.71
N LEU A 29 8.28 31.45 -24.00
CA LEU A 29 8.71 30.16 -24.56
C LEU A 29 10.06 29.78 -23.96
N ILE A 30 10.09 28.65 -23.26
CA ILE A 30 11.32 28.00 -22.80
C ILE A 30 11.71 27.00 -23.90
N PRO A 31 12.97 26.96 -24.36
CA PRO A 31 13.41 25.91 -25.28
C PRO A 31 13.27 24.53 -24.60
N MET A 32 12.80 23.52 -25.35
CA MET A 32 12.44 22.17 -24.87
C MET A 32 11.05 22.04 -24.21
N GLY A 33 9.99 22.27 -25.00
CA GLY A 33 8.76 21.46 -24.89
C GLY A 33 7.77 21.79 -23.77
N THR A 34 7.92 22.88 -23.02
CA THR A 34 6.95 23.31 -22.00
C THR A 34 6.57 24.79 -22.18
N THR A 35 5.28 25.11 -22.07
CA THR A 35 4.75 26.48 -22.06
C THR A 35 4.22 26.80 -20.67
N ILE A 36 4.57 27.97 -20.12
CA ILE A 36 4.05 28.43 -18.83
C ILE A 36 2.71 29.15 -19.05
N SER A 37 1.65 28.65 -18.42
CA SER A 37 0.32 29.28 -18.38
C SER A 37 0.08 30.00 -17.04
N HIS A 38 -1.04 30.74 -16.95
CA HIS A 38 -1.43 31.40 -15.71
C HIS A 38 -1.68 30.43 -14.53
N ASN A 39 -2.04 29.17 -14.81
CA ASN A 39 -2.31 28.12 -13.81
C ASN A 39 -1.19 27.06 -13.75
N GLY A 40 0.01 27.40 -14.24
CA GLY A 40 1.19 26.55 -14.18
C GLY A 40 1.68 26.04 -15.55
N PRO A 41 2.71 25.18 -15.56
CA PRO A 41 3.27 24.65 -16.80
C PRO A 41 2.27 23.76 -17.56
N ILE A 42 2.43 23.71 -18.88
CA ILE A 42 1.70 22.83 -19.79
C ILE A 42 2.72 22.24 -20.76
N ALA A 43 2.89 20.91 -20.69
CA ALA A 43 3.71 20.15 -21.63
C ALA A 43 3.16 20.30 -23.05
N GLN A 44 4.03 20.53 -24.03
CA GLN A 44 3.61 20.71 -25.42
C GLN A 44 3.13 19.40 -26.05
N PRO A 45 2.07 19.43 -26.89
CA PRO A 45 1.58 18.25 -27.56
C PRO A 45 2.59 17.75 -28.60
N LYS A 46 2.88 16.45 -28.58
CA LYS A 46 3.66 15.73 -29.57
C LYS A 46 2.94 14.43 -29.91
N ALA A 47 2.38 14.36 -31.12
CA ALA A 47 1.57 13.23 -31.56
C ALA A 47 2.28 11.87 -31.39
N HIS A 48 1.63 10.95 -30.67
CA HIS A 48 2.03 9.56 -30.49
C HIS A 48 0.78 8.67 -30.52
N LEU A 49 0.86 7.50 -31.15
CA LEU A 49 -0.27 6.57 -31.30
C LEU A 49 -0.09 5.33 -30.43
N VAL A 50 -0.77 5.30 -29.30
CA VAL A 50 -0.84 4.15 -28.39
C VAL A 50 -1.76 3.09 -29.02
N LYS A 51 -1.36 1.81 -28.95
CA LYS A 51 -2.11 0.66 -29.46
C LYS A 51 -2.77 -0.10 -28.31
N PHE A 52 -3.99 -0.59 -28.55
CA PHE A 52 -4.79 -1.39 -27.63
C PHE A 52 -5.22 -2.65 -28.36
N GLY A 53 -4.76 -3.81 -27.89
CA GLY A 53 -4.98 -5.09 -28.56
C GLY A 53 -3.69 -5.79 -28.94
N LYS A 54 -3.76 -6.64 -29.96
CA LYS A 54 -2.68 -7.51 -30.40
C LYS A 54 -1.52 -6.72 -31.03
N VAL A 55 -0.32 -6.87 -30.47
CA VAL A 55 0.92 -6.28 -31.02
C VAL A 55 2.03 -7.34 -31.05
N LYS A 56 2.69 -7.50 -32.21
CA LYS A 56 3.65 -8.57 -32.43
C LYS A 56 4.91 -8.40 -31.56
N GLY A 57 5.14 -9.36 -30.67
CA GLY A 57 6.33 -9.42 -29.82
C GLY A 57 6.19 -8.72 -28.46
N GLU A 58 5.01 -8.20 -28.14
CA GLU A 58 4.70 -7.56 -26.86
C GLU A 58 3.76 -8.47 -26.04
N ASN A 59 3.98 -8.58 -24.72
CA ASN A 59 2.97 -9.20 -23.86
C ASN A 59 1.78 -8.25 -23.71
N ARG A 60 0.61 -8.66 -24.20
CA ARG A 60 -0.64 -7.88 -24.17
C ARG A 60 -1.79 -8.61 -23.47
N GLY A 61 -1.51 -9.77 -22.87
CA GLY A 61 -2.48 -10.67 -22.24
C GLY A 61 -2.14 -12.14 -22.51
N ALA A 62 -2.45 -13.04 -21.58
CA ALA A 62 -2.09 -14.46 -21.66
C ALA A 62 -2.85 -15.25 -22.76
N VAL A 63 -4.02 -14.77 -23.19
CA VAL A 63 -4.88 -15.45 -24.17
C VAL A 63 -5.01 -14.58 -25.43
N GLU A 64 -4.24 -14.91 -26.47
CA GLU A 64 -4.14 -14.11 -27.69
C GLU A 64 -5.50 -13.89 -28.40
N SER A 65 -6.42 -14.86 -28.30
CA SER A 65 -7.77 -14.78 -28.88
C SER A 65 -8.75 -13.85 -28.16
N HIS A 66 -8.39 -13.32 -26.97
CA HIS A 66 -9.17 -12.27 -26.31
C HIS A 66 -8.76 -10.85 -26.76
N LEU A 67 -7.58 -10.72 -27.38
CA LEU A 67 -7.01 -9.44 -27.75
C LEU A 67 -7.72 -8.82 -28.96
N ILE A 68 -7.85 -7.49 -28.94
CA ILE A 68 -8.42 -6.71 -30.04
C ILE A 68 -7.50 -6.82 -31.27
N ASP A 69 -8.00 -7.40 -32.37
CA ASP A 69 -7.30 -7.54 -33.65
C ASP A 69 -8.27 -7.17 -34.79
N PRO A 70 -8.02 -6.11 -35.60
CA PRO A 70 -6.86 -5.21 -35.54
C PRO A 70 -6.88 -4.28 -34.32
N PRO A 71 -5.72 -3.97 -33.71
CA PRO A 71 -5.64 -3.16 -32.50
C PRO A 71 -6.16 -1.73 -32.70
N ILE A 72 -6.94 -1.25 -31.72
CA ILE A 72 -7.40 0.14 -31.63
C ILE A 72 -6.20 1.06 -31.43
N LYS A 73 -6.27 2.28 -32.00
CA LYS A 73 -5.21 3.29 -31.92
C LYS A 73 -5.79 4.56 -31.30
N ARG A 74 -5.19 5.05 -30.21
CA ARG A 74 -5.53 6.32 -29.55
C ARG A 74 -4.37 7.30 -29.65
N MET A 75 -4.67 8.58 -29.78
CA MET A 75 -3.66 9.65 -29.72
C MET A 75 -3.37 9.99 -28.25
N ASP A 76 -2.09 9.96 -27.87
CA ASP A 76 -1.60 10.54 -26.62
C ASP A 76 -0.51 11.57 -26.96
N GLU A 77 -0.88 12.84 -26.92
CA GLU A 77 0.03 13.94 -27.24
C GLU A 77 1.05 14.22 -26.12
N LEU A 78 0.90 13.60 -24.95
CA LEU A 78 1.77 13.81 -23.78
C LEU A 78 2.63 12.56 -23.46
N TYR A 79 2.59 11.53 -24.31
CA TYR A 79 3.36 10.28 -24.15
C TYR A 79 4.87 10.53 -23.96
N TRP A 80 5.40 11.62 -24.53
CA TRP A 80 6.82 11.98 -24.43
C TRP A 80 7.30 12.31 -23.01
N LEU A 81 6.39 12.51 -22.05
CA LEU A 81 6.74 12.65 -20.63
C LEU A 81 7.17 11.32 -19.99
N ARG A 82 6.85 10.17 -20.61
CA ARG A 82 7.44 8.88 -20.21
C ARG A 82 8.92 8.85 -20.61
N ASP A 83 9.76 8.58 -19.62
CA ASP A 83 11.17 8.27 -19.80
C ASP A 83 11.59 7.24 -18.75
N ASP A 84 11.77 6.00 -19.19
CA ASP A 84 12.12 4.89 -18.31
C ASP A 84 13.57 5.00 -17.78
N SER A 85 14.41 5.87 -18.37
CA SER A 85 15.75 6.19 -17.85
C SER A 85 15.76 7.24 -16.73
N ARG A 86 14.64 7.96 -16.54
CA ARG A 86 14.49 9.10 -15.60
C ARG A 86 15.59 10.19 -15.77
N SER A 87 16.16 10.33 -16.98
CA SER A 87 17.34 11.15 -17.29
C SER A 87 17.13 12.17 -18.42
N SER A 88 16.04 12.05 -19.18
CA SER A 88 15.70 12.87 -20.35
C SER A 88 15.56 14.35 -19.98
N LYS A 89 16.50 15.19 -20.42
CA LYS A 89 16.53 16.60 -20.00
C LYS A 89 15.25 17.40 -20.34
N PRO A 90 14.54 17.19 -21.46
CA PRO A 90 13.22 17.80 -21.67
C PRO A 90 12.17 17.43 -20.60
N VAL A 91 12.19 16.18 -20.11
CA VAL A 91 11.27 15.71 -19.06
C VAL A 91 11.70 16.27 -17.70
N LEU A 92 13.00 16.25 -17.38
CA LEU A 92 13.54 16.85 -16.17
C LEU A 92 13.31 18.38 -16.12
N ASN A 93 13.41 19.09 -17.24
CA ASN A 93 13.04 20.51 -17.33
C ASN A 93 11.56 20.76 -17.00
N HIS A 94 10.67 19.86 -17.42
CA HIS A 94 9.25 19.95 -17.09
C HIS A 94 9.03 19.75 -15.58
N VAL A 95 9.69 18.75 -14.98
CA VAL A 95 9.69 18.52 -13.52
C VAL A 95 10.28 19.70 -12.74
N GLU A 96 11.35 20.33 -13.24
CA GLU A 96 11.96 21.53 -12.68
C GLU A 96 10.97 22.72 -12.67
N GLU A 97 10.23 22.96 -13.77
CA GLU A 97 9.23 24.03 -13.82
C GLU A 97 7.93 23.74 -13.04
N GLU A 98 7.51 22.48 -12.90
CA GLU A 98 6.42 22.10 -11.99
C GLU A 98 6.78 22.44 -10.54
N ASN A 99 7.93 21.96 -10.08
CA ASN A 99 8.42 22.23 -8.72
C ASN A 99 8.67 23.73 -8.48
N ALA A 100 9.15 24.46 -9.49
CA ALA A 100 9.29 25.91 -9.42
C ALA A 100 7.93 26.63 -9.38
N PHE A 101 6.94 26.18 -10.15
CA PHE A 101 5.58 26.73 -10.10
C PHE A 101 4.90 26.45 -8.75
N ALA A 102 4.99 25.22 -8.24
CA ALA A 102 4.50 24.88 -6.91
C ALA A 102 5.08 25.79 -5.84
N SER A 103 6.41 25.91 -5.81
CA SER A 103 7.14 26.77 -4.86
C SER A 103 6.70 28.24 -4.95
N ARG A 104 6.56 28.79 -6.17
CA ARG A 104 6.02 30.15 -6.40
C ARG A 104 4.59 30.29 -5.91
N ARG A 105 3.72 29.30 -6.16
CA ARG A 105 2.28 29.38 -5.85
C ARG A 105 1.96 29.17 -4.37
N THR A 106 2.78 28.43 -3.64
CA THR A 106 2.64 28.20 -2.19
C THR A 106 3.54 29.07 -1.30
N ALA A 107 4.29 30.03 -1.86
CA ALA A 107 5.26 30.84 -1.11
C ALA A 107 4.64 31.59 0.10
N SER A 108 3.39 32.05 -0.02
CA SER A 108 2.65 32.69 1.08
C SER A 108 2.29 31.75 2.24
N LEU A 109 2.42 30.43 2.05
CA LEU A 109 2.12 29.42 3.07
C LEU A 109 3.33 29.07 3.94
N GLU A 110 4.49 29.70 3.75
CA GLU A 110 5.75 29.37 4.44
C GLU A 110 5.62 29.39 5.97
N ALA A 111 4.97 30.41 6.52
CA ALA A 111 4.73 30.54 7.96
C ALA A 111 3.79 29.44 8.50
N LEU A 112 2.73 29.11 7.76
CA LEU A 112 1.79 28.04 8.11
C LEU A 112 2.47 26.66 8.02
N ARG A 113 3.27 26.41 6.97
CA ARG A 113 4.05 25.18 6.81
C ARG A 113 5.07 25.02 7.92
N THR A 114 5.77 26.09 8.30
CA THR A 114 6.72 26.09 9.42
C THR A 114 6.02 25.79 10.75
N LYS A 115 4.87 26.43 11.01
CA LYS A 115 4.07 26.17 12.22
C LYS A 115 3.62 24.71 12.29
N ILE A 116 3.04 24.18 11.21
CA ILE A 116 2.57 22.79 11.13
C ILE A 116 3.74 21.80 11.24
N TYR A 117 4.90 22.11 10.66
CA TYR A 117 6.11 21.31 10.83
C TYR A 117 6.54 21.27 12.30
N THR A 118 6.57 22.40 13.00
CA THR A 118 6.85 22.43 14.45
C THR A 118 5.80 21.62 15.23
N GLU A 119 4.51 21.71 14.91
CA GLU A 119 3.45 20.91 15.55
C GLU A 119 3.62 19.40 15.33
N ASN A 120 4.01 18.98 14.12
CA ASN A 120 4.30 17.59 13.77
C ASN A 120 5.54 17.07 14.50
N ILE A 121 6.62 17.86 14.55
CA ILE A 121 7.85 17.55 15.30
C ILE A 121 7.58 17.45 16.80
N SER A 122 6.76 18.35 17.36
CA SER A 122 6.36 18.30 18.76
C SER A 122 5.45 17.11 19.09
N ALA A 123 4.63 16.63 18.15
CA ALA A 123 3.82 15.43 18.34
C ALA A 123 4.64 14.12 18.21
N LEU A 124 5.76 14.15 17.49
CA LEU A 124 6.69 13.05 17.35
C LEU A 124 7.55 12.89 18.62
N GLN A 125 7.50 11.71 19.24
CA GLN A 125 8.46 11.34 20.27
C GLN A 125 9.83 11.06 19.64
N GLU A 126 10.63 12.12 19.47
CA GLU A 126 11.91 12.09 18.76
C GLU A 126 12.90 11.08 19.33
N ASN A 127 12.90 10.91 20.66
CA ASN A 127 13.63 9.89 21.40
C ASN A 127 12.65 8.80 21.85
N ARG A 128 12.68 7.64 21.20
CA ARG A 128 11.75 6.53 21.47
C ARG A 128 12.38 5.21 21.06
N ASP A 129 12.21 4.17 21.86
CA ASP A 129 12.51 2.81 21.45
C ASP A 129 11.20 2.06 21.13
N SER A 130 11.20 1.22 20.10
CA SER A 130 10.06 0.36 19.80
C SER A 130 9.88 -0.71 20.89
N PHE A 131 8.67 -1.29 20.98
CA PHE A 131 8.47 -2.51 21.76
C PHE A 131 9.49 -3.60 21.35
N PRO A 132 10.23 -4.21 22.32
CA PRO A 132 11.22 -5.23 22.04
C PRO A 132 10.55 -6.58 21.74
N PHE A 133 11.21 -7.42 20.94
CA PHE A 133 10.70 -8.73 20.54
C PHE A 133 11.83 -9.75 20.33
N GLU A 134 11.50 -11.03 20.23
CA GLU A 134 12.44 -12.14 20.09
C GLU A 134 12.28 -12.84 18.74
N PHE A 135 13.38 -13.29 18.14
CA PHE A 135 13.37 -14.13 16.92
C PHE A 135 13.45 -15.64 17.26
N GLU A 136 14.14 -16.00 18.34
CA GLU A 136 14.31 -17.35 18.87
C GLU A 136 13.96 -17.39 20.35
N LYS A 137 13.32 -18.48 20.81
CA LYS A 137 12.88 -18.66 22.21
C LYS A 137 14.05 -18.62 23.19
N ASP A 138 15.16 -19.22 22.77
CA ASP A 138 16.37 -19.38 23.57
C ASP A 138 17.40 -18.26 23.30
N SER A 139 17.05 -17.23 22.51
CA SER A 139 17.91 -16.07 22.30
C SER A 139 18.19 -15.36 23.63
N LYS A 140 19.46 -15.00 23.87
CA LYS A 140 19.86 -14.17 25.01
C LYS A 140 19.35 -12.73 24.90
N TYR A 141 18.89 -12.32 23.71
CA TYR A 141 18.56 -10.94 23.37
C TYR A 141 17.11 -10.75 22.94
N ALA A 142 16.56 -9.57 23.28
CA ALA A 142 15.40 -9.00 22.62
C ALA A 142 15.84 -7.81 21.74
N TYR A 143 15.14 -7.63 20.62
CA TYR A 143 15.51 -6.74 19.52
C TYR A 143 14.49 -5.61 19.38
N PHE A 144 14.95 -4.39 19.06
CA PHE A 144 14.10 -3.21 18.91
C PHE A 144 14.74 -2.19 17.94
N SER A 145 13.96 -1.22 17.48
CA SER A 145 14.49 -0.03 16.78
C SER A 145 14.43 1.19 17.68
N ARG A 146 15.55 1.89 17.80
CA ARG A 146 15.69 3.18 18.48
C ARG A 146 15.56 4.34 17.50
N GLU A 147 14.84 5.36 17.92
CA GLU A 147 14.80 6.70 17.35
C GLU A 147 15.48 7.69 18.32
N GLN A 148 16.15 8.70 17.77
CA GLN A 148 16.92 9.68 18.52
C GLN A 148 16.74 11.11 17.96
N LYS A 149 16.59 12.10 18.84
CA LYS A 149 16.46 13.51 18.48
C LYS A 149 17.67 13.98 17.65
N GLY A 150 17.39 14.65 16.54
CA GLY A 150 18.36 15.05 15.53
C GLY A 150 18.70 13.98 14.49
N SER A 151 18.40 12.70 14.75
CA SER A 151 18.68 11.58 13.82
C SER A 151 17.51 11.35 12.85
N PRO A 152 17.71 11.47 11.52
CA PRO A 152 16.65 11.23 10.53
C PRO A 152 16.25 9.75 10.40
N TYR A 153 17.16 8.82 10.72
CA TYR A 153 16.97 7.38 10.55
C TYR A 153 17.03 6.61 11.86
N LYS A 154 16.50 5.38 11.83
CA LYS A 154 16.45 4.46 12.98
C LYS A 154 17.80 3.79 13.22
N ILE A 155 18.02 3.40 14.48
CA ILE A 155 19.13 2.56 14.91
C ILE A 155 18.53 1.21 15.31
N TYR A 156 18.96 0.11 14.71
CA TYR A 156 18.57 -1.23 15.14
C TYR A 156 19.42 -1.64 16.34
N CYS A 157 18.74 -2.09 17.39
CA CYS A 157 19.31 -2.35 18.70
C CYS A 157 18.88 -3.71 19.25
N ARG A 158 19.62 -4.17 20.27
CA ARG A 158 19.28 -5.32 21.10
C ARG A 158 19.66 -5.09 22.56
N ILE A 159 19.02 -5.83 23.45
CA ILE A 159 19.29 -5.84 24.89
C ILE A 159 19.18 -7.27 25.42
N LEU A 160 20.00 -7.65 26.41
CA LEU A 160 19.89 -8.96 27.07
C LEU A 160 18.53 -9.08 27.77
N LYS A 161 17.84 -10.22 27.62
CA LYS A 161 16.45 -10.39 28.12
C LYS A 161 16.33 -10.14 29.62
N GLU A 162 17.33 -10.56 30.40
CA GLU A 162 17.45 -10.33 31.85
C GLU A 162 17.42 -8.84 32.26
N LYS A 163 17.79 -7.93 31.34
CA LYS A 163 17.83 -6.47 31.59
C LYS A 163 16.52 -5.76 31.23
N LEU A 164 15.50 -6.50 30.78
CA LEU A 164 14.15 -5.96 30.55
C LEU A 164 13.35 -5.92 31.86
N CYS A 165 13.08 -4.71 32.35
CA CYS A 165 12.23 -4.48 33.52
C CYS A 165 11.02 -3.61 33.18
N ALA A 166 9.96 -3.68 34.00
CA ALA A 166 8.72 -2.91 33.80
C ALA A 166 8.97 -1.40 33.68
N GLU A 167 9.96 -0.86 34.40
CA GLU A 167 10.36 0.55 34.33
C GLU A 167 10.87 0.95 32.93
N SER A 168 11.63 0.07 32.26
CA SER A 168 12.13 0.35 30.91
C SER A 168 11.01 0.36 29.86
N TYR A 169 10.01 -0.51 29.99
CA TYR A 169 8.79 -0.46 29.18
C TYR A 169 8.00 0.84 29.41
N ALA A 170 7.82 1.27 30.66
CA ALA A 170 7.12 2.51 31.00
C ALA A 170 7.84 3.77 30.49
N LYS A 171 9.18 3.77 30.51
CA LYS A 171 10.05 4.83 29.97
C LYS A 171 10.18 4.79 28.44
N GLN A 172 9.87 3.67 27.79
CA GLN A 172 10.07 3.43 26.34
C GLN A 172 11.52 3.72 25.88
N ARG A 173 12.47 3.44 26.77
CA ARG A 173 13.91 3.65 26.55
C ARG A 173 14.69 2.58 27.31
N PHE A 174 15.32 1.68 26.57
CA PHE A 174 16.04 0.53 27.11
C PHE A 174 17.53 0.86 27.27
N SER A 175 18.15 0.44 28.38
CA SER A 175 19.58 0.68 28.58
C SER A 175 20.41 -0.22 27.66
N ILE A 176 21.29 0.37 26.85
CA ILE A 176 22.30 -0.33 26.05
C ILE A 176 23.67 0.20 26.42
N ASP A 177 24.70 -0.63 26.35
CA ASP A 177 26.06 -0.21 26.65
C ASP A 177 26.66 0.50 25.42
N SER A 178 26.43 1.81 25.35
CA SER A 178 27.02 2.68 24.33
C SER A 178 28.54 2.84 24.44
N THR A 179 29.14 2.46 25.58
CA THR A 179 30.58 2.58 25.85
C THR A 179 31.39 1.43 25.26
N SER A 180 30.83 0.22 25.21
CA SER A 180 31.43 -0.93 24.51
C SER A 180 30.84 -1.17 23.10
N GLY A 181 29.79 -0.44 22.73
CA GLY A 181 29.01 -0.68 21.51
C GLY A 181 28.02 -1.86 21.62
N GLN A 182 28.04 -2.60 22.72
CA GLN A 182 27.16 -3.75 22.94
C GLN A 182 25.68 -3.33 23.02
N GLY A 183 24.95 -3.64 21.96
CA GLY A 183 23.51 -3.41 21.85
C GLY A 183 23.08 -2.54 20.68
N ILE A 184 24.02 -1.98 19.90
CA ILE A 184 23.73 -1.48 18.54
C ILE A 184 24.07 -2.58 17.54
N LEU A 185 23.18 -2.80 16.57
CA LEU A 185 23.40 -3.69 15.42
C LEU A 185 23.71 -2.86 14.18
N LEU A 186 22.78 -1.98 13.79
CA LEU A 186 22.87 -1.20 12.57
C LEU A 186 22.37 0.23 12.79
N ASP A 187 23.24 1.22 12.64
CA ASP A 187 22.90 2.64 12.67
C ASP A 187 22.73 3.16 11.24
N LEU A 188 21.48 3.35 10.81
CA LEU A 188 21.17 3.80 9.46
C LEU A 188 21.64 5.23 9.18
N ASN A 189 21.86 6.05 10.22
CA ASN A 189 22.39 7.41 10.05
C ASN A 189 23.84 7.36 9.59
N LYS A 190 24.65 6.49 10.21
CA LYS A 190 26.03 6.21 9.78
C LYS A 190 26.07 5.58 8.40
N LEU A 191 25.18 4.62 8.11
CA LEU A 191 25.12 3.95 6.80
C LEU A 191 24.77 4.94 5.66
N ALA A 192 23.75 5.79 5.86
CA ALA A 192 23.36 6.81 4.89
C ALA A 192 24.51 7.81 4.66
N GLN A 193 25.16 8.26 5.74
CA GLN A 193 26.31 9.17 5.68
C GLN A 193 27.50 8.54 4.95
N SER A 194 27.88 7.29 5.27
CA SER A 194 29.03 6.61 4.67
C SER A 194 28.80 6.26 3.19
N SER A 195 27.55 6.02 2.80
CA SER A 195 27.16 5.78 1.40
C SER A 195 26.84 7.07 0.63
N GLY A 196 26.90 8.23 1.29
CA GLY A 196 26.57 9.54 0.70
C GLY A 196 25.12 9.72 0.24
N SER A 197 24.19 8.83 0.65
CA SER A 197 22.84 8.82 0.09
C SER A 197 21.84 9.69 0.85
N LYS A 198 20.88 10.23 0.09
CA LYS A 198 19.71 10.99 0.57
C LYS A 198 18.49 10.10 0.85
N PHE A 199 18.60 8.80 0.59
CA PHE A 199 17.60 7.78 0.91
C PHE A 199 18.30 6.58 1.57
N CYS A 200 17.64 5.97 2.57
CA CYS A 200 18.14 4.81 3.30
C CYS A 200 16.96 4.09 3.98
N MET A 201 16.62 2.91 3.48
CA MET A 201 15.52 2.09 3.99
C MET A 201 15.97 0.64 4.13
N VAL A 202 15.71 0.02 5.28
CA VAL A 202 15.91 -1.42 5.49
C VAL A 202 14.57 -2.13 5.53
N ASN A 203 14.37 -3.13 4.66
CA ASN A 203 13.17 -3.97 4.68
C ASN A 203 13.28 -5.04 5.79
N SER A 204 14.35 -5.84 5.72
CA SER A 204 14.61 -6.93 6.66
C SER A 204 15.96 -6.78 7.34
N LEU A 205 15.99 -7.09 8.64
CA LEU A 205 17.19 -7.43 9.39
C LEU A 205 16.90 -8.76 10.11
N ARG A 206 17.80 -9.73 9.99
CA ARG A 206 17.71 -11.03 10.66
C ARG A 206 19.05 -11.33 11.36
N PRO A 207 19.07 -11.40 12.71
CA PRO A 207 20.19 -11.98 13.46
C PRO A 207 20.41 -13.43 13.01
N HIS A 208 21.67 -13.88 13.04
CA HIS A 208 22.00 -15.29 12.86
C HIS A 208 21.43 -16.10 14.05
N PRO A 209 20.81 -17.27 13.82
CA PRO A 209 20.05 -17.97 14.88
C PRO A 209 20.94 -18.61 15.95
N THR A 210 22.22 -18.85 15.65
CA THR A 210 23.17 -19.60 16.49
C THR A 210 24.41 -18.80 16.88
N ASP A 211 24.61 -17.60 16.31
CA ASP A 211 25.78 -16.74 16.59
C ASP A 211 25.31 -15.33 16.93
N ASP A 212 25.49 -14.93 18.18
CA ASP A 212 25.11 -13.60 18.66
C ASP A 212 25.93 -12.47 18.01
N SER A 213 27.02 -12.72 17.30
CA SER A 213 27.82 -11.69 16.63
C SER A 213 27.36 -11.36 15.21
N VAL A 214 26.63 -12.27 14.55
CA VAL A 214 26.32 -12.19 13.12
C VAL A 214 24.88 -11.73 12.85
N PHE A 215 24.68 -10.92 11.80
CA PHE A 215 23.36 -10.64 11.24
C PHE A 215 23.42 -10.28 9.74
N ALA A 216 22.32 -10.52 9.04
CA ALA A 216 22.10 -10.07 7.66
C ALA A 216 21.02 -8.98 7.63
N TYR A 217 21.11 -8.04 6.69
CA TYR A 217 20.12 -6.98 6.47
C TYR A 217 20.03 -6.59 5.00
N SER A 218 18.83 -6.24 4.55
CA SER A 218 18.55 -5.73 3.20
C SER A 218 18.37 -4.21 3.22
N VAL A 219 19.05 -3.47 2.33
CA VAL A 219 19.00 -2.00 2.26
C VAL A 219 18.76 -1.48 0.84
N ASP A 220 17.82 -0.53 0.72
CA ASP A 220 17.58 0.33 -0.44
C ASP A 220 18.16 1.72 -0.12
N LEU A 221 19.00 2.25 -1.02
CA LEU A 221 19.66 3.55 -0.92
C LEU A 221 19.17 4.56 -1.97
N HIS A 222 18.14 4.23 -2.74
CA HIS A 222 17.67 4.99 -3.92
C HIS A 222 16.14 5.22 -3.94
N GLY A 223 15.36 4.44 -3.21
CA GLY A 223 13.91 4.55 -3.10
C GLY A 223 13.13 3.88 -4.23
N ASN A 224 13.77 2.95 -4.94
CA ASN A 224 13.18 2.18 -6.04
C ASN A 224 12.70 0.77 -5.60
N GLU A 225 12.76 0.46 -4.31
CA GLU A 225 12.37 -0.85 -3.74
C GLU A 225 13.21 -2.03 -4.29
N SER A 226 14.48 -1.77 -4.65
CA SER A 226 15.47 -2.78 -5.03
C SER A 226 16.59 -2.77 -3.99
N PHE A 227 16.88 -3.93 -3.37
CA PHE A 227 17.68 -3.99 -2.15
C PHE A 227 18.99 -4.79 -2.30
N ASP A 228 20.04 -4.28 -1.67
CA ASP A 228 21.27 -5.03 -1.37
C ASP A 228 21.12 -5.78 -0.04
N ILE A 229 21.31 -7.10 -0.03
CA ILE A 229 21.54 -7.86 1.20
C ILE A 229 23.02 -7.78 1.57
N ARG A 230 23.29 -7.36 2.81
CA ARG A 230 24.63 -7.17 3.37
C ARG A 230 24.72 -7.87 4.73
N PHE A 231 25.93 -8.32 5.05
CA PHE A 231 26.22 -9.08 6.27
C PHE A 231 27.02 -8.23 7.27
N SER A 232 26.99 -8.64 8.54
CA SER A 232 27.80 -8.07 9.62
C SER A 232 28.16 -9.16 10.62
N GLY A 233 29.31 -9.04 11.28
CA GLY A 233 29.93 -10.10 12.09
C GLY A 233 30.68 -11.17 11.29
N ILE A 234 30.30 -11.38 10.02
CA ILE A 234 30.92 -12.31 9.07
C ILE A 234 31.35 -11.58 7.79
N HIS A 235 32.33 -12.14 7.07
CA HIS A 235 32.77 -11.62 5.76
C HIS A 235 32.14 -12.43 4.63
N GLU A 236 31.03 -11.91 4.09
CA GLU A 236 30.38 -12.41 2.89
C GLU A 236 30.22 -11.28 1.86
N PRO A 237 30.16 -11.59 0.55
CA PRO A 237 29.80 -10.64 -0.49
C PRO A 237 28.41 -10.02 -0.31
N THR A 238 28.15 -8.91 -1.00
CA THR A 238 26.82 -8.28 -1.07
C THR A 238 25.99 -8.94 -2.16
N ILE A 239 24.73 -9.30 -1.85
CA ILE A 239 23.77 -9.86 -2.80
C ILE A 239 22.86 -8.71 -3.25
N SER A 240 23.03 -8.22 -4.47
CA SER A 240 22.30 -7.06 -5.01
C SER A 240 21.01 -7.43 -5.77
N LYS A 241 20.14 -6.44 -6.01
CA LYS A 241 18.89 -6.54 -6.80
C LYS A 241 17.85 -7.53 -6.24
N THR A 242 17.75 -7.60 -4.91
CA THR A 242 16.76 -8.45 -4.22
C THR A 242 15.44 -7.69 -3.98
N SER A 243 14.36 -8.41 -3.66
CA SER A 243 13.13 -7.80 -3.08
C SER A 243 13.38 -7.20 -1.68
N GLY A 244 14.52 -7.54 -1.07
CA GLY A 244 14.86 -7.23 0.30
C GLY A 244 14.28 -8.20 1.33
N ASP A 245 13.65 -9.31 0.92
CA ASP A 245 13.21 -10.37 1.83
C ASP A 245 14.33 -11.40 2.02
N LEU A 246 14.55 -11.80 3.28
CA LEU A 246 15.63 -12.73 3.66
C LEU A 246 15.31 -13.48 4.95
N GLU A 247 15.70 -14.75 5.02
CA GLU A 247 15.58 -15.61 6.20
C GLU A 247 16.76 -16.60 6.32
N TRP A 248 17.17 -16.94 7.56
CA TRP A 248 18.27 -17.89 7.84
C TRP A 248 17.76 -19.33 8.00
N SER A 249 18.51 -20.33 7.51
CA SER A 249 18.30 -21.72 7.95
C SER A 249 18.47 -21.85 9.47
N LYS A 250 17.85 -22.88 10.08
CA LYS A 250 17.81 -23.04 11.55
C LYS A 250 19.20 -23.09 12.23
N ASP A 251 20.21 -23.57 11.52
CA ASP A 251 21.61 -23.61 11.96
C ASP A 251 22.41 -22.34 11.61
N GLY A 252 21.91 -21.53 10.68
CA GLY A 252 22.54 -20.33 10.12
C GLY A 252 23.42 -20.59 8.89
N SER A 253 23.59 -21.83 8.43
CA SER A 253 24.51 -22.15 7.33
C SER A 253 24.00 -21.81 5.92
N ARG A 254 22.75 -21.35 5.78
CA ARG A 254 22.15 -20.81 4.55
C ARG A 254 21.39 -19.52 4.82
N LEU A 255 21.37 -18.63 3.84
CA LEU A 255 20.43 -17.51 3.76
C LEU A 255 19.55 -17.68 2.52
N PHE A 256 18.23 -17.67 2.69
CA PHE A 256 17.27 -17.65 1.59
C PHE A 256 16.88 -16.22 1.26
N TYR A 257 16.72 -15.89 -0.03
CA TYR A 257 16.34 -14.55 -0.50
C TYR A 257 15.53 -14.59 -1.81
N ILE A 258 14.99 -13.44 -2.23
CA ILE A 258 14.17 -13.32 -3.45
C ILE A 258 14.79 -12.28 -4.41
N THR A 259 14.86 -12.59 -5.70
CA THR A 259 15.22 -11.66 -6.79
C THR A 259 14.02 -11.24 -7.62
N LYS A 260 14.22 -10.21 -8.44
CA LYS A 260 13.22 -9.63 -9.34
C LYS A 260 13.59 -9.85 -10.82
N ASP A 261 12.58 -9.95 -11.67
CA ASP A 261 12.78 -9.93 -13.13
C ASP A 261 12.86 -8.51 -13.73
N GLU A 262 12.96 -8.42 -15.06
CA GLU A 262 13.10 -7.17 -15.82
C GLU A 262 11.95 -6.16 -15.62
N ALA A 263 10.78 -6.60 -15.16
CA ALA A 263 9.64 -5.75 -14.82
C ALA A 263 9.58 -5.38 -13.32
N GLU A 264 10.68 -5.57 -12.58
CA GLU A 264 10.80 -5.39 -11.12
C GLU A 264 9.87 -6.30 -10.28
N ARG A 265 9.26 -7.32 -10.90
CA ARG A 265 8.37 -8.30 -10.26
C ARG A 265 9.18 -9.34 -9.46
N PRO A 266 8.90 -9.58 -8.16
CA PRO A 266 9.53 -10.67 -7.40
C PRO A 266 9.18 -12.04 -8.02
N SER A 267 10.18 -12.79 -8.47
CA SER A 267 9.97 -13.92 -9.38
C SER A 267 10.74 -15.20 -9.05
N GLU A 268 11.77 -15.15 -8.23
CA GLU A 268 12.66 -16.29 -7.97
C GLU A 268 13.08 -16.35 -6.50
N VAL A 269 13.16 -17.55 -5.94
CA VAL A 269 13.75 -17.79 -4.61
C VAL A 269 15.11 -18.42 -4.80
N TRP A 270 16.10 -17.85 -4.12
CA TRP A 270 17.49 -18.27 -4.15
C TRP A 270 17.97 -18.67 -2.76
N VAL A 271 18.99 -19.53 -2.71
CA VAL A 271 19.69 -19.89 -1.47
C VAL A 271 21.18 -19.61 -1.59
N HIS A 272 21.66 -18.74 -0.71
CA HIS A 272 23.06 -18.43 -0.50
C HIS A 272 23.68 -19.41 0.51
N THR A 273 24.88 -19.89 0.22
CA THR A 273 25.64 -20.77 1.13
C THR A 273 26.85 -20.03 1.70
N ILE A 274 26.83 -19.84 3.01
CA ILE A 274 27.84 -19.11 3.78
C ILE A 274 29.24 -19.70 3.52
N GLY A 275 30.19 -18.83 3.19
CA GLY A 275 31.57 -19.16 2.83
C GLY A 275 31.79 -19.69 1.41
N GLN A 276 30.78 -19.73 0.54
CA GLN A 276 30.90 -20.24 -0.84
C GLN A 276 30.86 -19.18 -1.95
N GLY A 277 30.44 -17.94 -1.65
CA GLY A 277 30.35 -16.84 -2.62
C GLY A 277 29.08 -16.85 -3.48
N CYS A 278 28.59 -15.66 -3.86
CA CYS A 278 27.33 -15.50 -4.60
C CYS A 278 27.31 -16.23 -5.95
N GLU A 279 28.48 -16.50 -6.54
CA GLU A 279 28.60 -17.24 -7.79
C GLU A 279 28.22 -18.73 -7.69
N ARG A 280 27.95 -19.21 -6.47
CA ARG A 280 27.42 -20.56 -6.16
C ARG A 280 26.05 -20.53 -5.48
N ASP A 281 25.38 -19.38 -5.45
CA ASP A 281 24.00 -19.30 -4.97
C ASP A 281 23.07 -20.03 -5.95
N VAL A 282 22.11 -20.79 -5.40
CA VAL A 282 21.26 -21.69 -6.21
C VAL A 282 19.84 -21.15 -6.26
N CYS A 283 19.30 -20.99 -7.46
CA CYS A 283 17.87 -20.77 -7.65
C CYS A 283 17.11 -22.05 -7.27
N ILE A 284 16.20 -21.96 -6.31
CA ILE A 284 15.43 -23.09 -5.77
C ILE A 284 13.94 -23.02 -6.15
N PHE A 285 13.48 -21.91 -6.71
CA PHE A 285 12.14 -21.74 -7.27
C PHE A 285 12.10 -20.57 -8.25
N GLN A 286 11.39 -20.69 -9.37
CA GLN A 286 11.17 -19.62 -10.35
C GLN A 286 9.70 -19.61 -10.80
N GLU A 287 9.09 -18.43 -10.85
CA GLU A 287 7.74 -18.20 -11.36
C GLU A 287 7.79 -17.58 -12.77
N PRO A 288 7.57 -18.36 -13.84
CA PRO A 288 7.60 -17.87 -15.21
C PRO A 288 6.39 -17.01 -15.58
N ASP A 289 5.22 -17.19 -14.95
CA ASP A 289 4.01 -16.46 -15.29
C ASP A 289 4.05 -15.04 -14.70
N LYS A 290 3.94 -14.02 -15.56
CA LYS A 290 4.01 -12.60 -15.20
C LYS A 290 2.79 -12.09 -14.43
N LEU A 291 1.71 -12.87 -14.32
CA LEU A 291 0.55 -12.55 -13.48
C LEU A 291 0.81 -12.76 -11.97
N TYR A 292 1.82 -13.55 -11.60
CA TYR A 292 2.04 -14.00 -10.23
C TYR A 292 3.30 -13.39 -9.60
N GLU A 293 3.25 -13.02 -8.34
CA GLU A 293 4.43 -12.62 -7.54
C GLU A 293 4.85 -13.72 -6.57
N VAL A 294 6.16 -13.85 -6.36
CA VAL A 294 6.76 -14.82 -5.43
C VAL A 294 7.02 -14.19 -4.07
N THR A 295 6.58 -14.87 -3.02
CA THR A 295 6.85 -14.54 -1.61
C THR A 295 7.37 -15.77 -0.87
N MET A 296 8.13 -15.55 0.21
CA MET A 296 8.75 -16.61 1.00
C MET A 296 8.67 -16.28 2.49
N GLU A 297 8.40 -17.29 3.32
CA GLU A 297 8.63 -17.24 4.76
C GLU A 297 9.18 -18.57 5.30
N LEU A 298 9.72 -18.54 6.52
CA LEU A 298 9.95 -19.77 7.28
C LEU A 298 8.74 -20.08 8.14
N SER A 299 8.29 -21.34 8.06
CA SER A 299 7.32 -21.91 8.99
C SER A 299 7.73 -21.64 10.46
N LEU A 300 6.75 -21.42 11.35
CA LEU A 300 7.04 -21.10 12.77
C LEU A 300 7.81 -22.21 13.50
N CYS A 301 7.73 -23.45 13.03
CA CYS A 301 8.52 -24.58 13.52
C CYS A 301 9.94 -24.66 12.94
N LYS A 302 10.26 -23.84 11.91
CA LYS A 302 11.54 -23.75 11.20
C LYS A 302 11.97 -25.08 10.56
N GLY A 303 10.99 -25.94 10.28
CA GLY A 303 11.13 -27.23 9.60
C GLY A 303 10.94 -27.15 8.08
N PHE A 304 10.35 -26.06 7.57
CA PHE A 304 10.08 -25.84 6.15
C PHE A 304 10.35 -24.38 5.74
N VAL A 305 10.91 -24.21 4.54
CA VAL A 305 10.74 -23.00 3.74
C VAL A 305 9.37 -23.07 3.08
N VAL A 306 8.58 -22.01 3.19
CA VAL A 306 7.26 -21.86 2.59
C VAL A 306 7.38 -20.81 1.50
N ILE A 307 7.13 -21.21 0.25
CA ILE A 307 7.14 -20.32 -0.92
C ILE A 307 5.69 -20.21 -1.39
N ASN A 308 5.16 -19.00 -1.52
CA ASN A 308 3.83 -18.77 -2.09
C ASN A 308 3.99 -17.96 -3.37
N THR A 309 3.42 -18.45 -4.46
CA THR A 309 3.23 -17.69 -5.70
C THR A 309 1.76 -17.29 -5.81
N ALA A 310 1.50 -16.02 -6.13
CA ALA A 310 0.17 -15.42 -6.00
C ALA A 310 -0.11 -14.36 -7.07
N SER A 311 -1.25 -14.47 -7.74
CA SER A 311 -1.94 -13.36 -8.39
C SER A 311 -3.02 -12.78 -7.45
N THR A 312 -3.86 -11.85 -7.91
CA THR A 312 -4.97 -11.31 -7.09
C THR A 312 -6.11 -12.32 -6.90
N GLU A 313 -6.28 -13.24 -7.86
CA GLU A 313 -7.39 -14.21 -7.91
C GLU A 313 -6.94 -15.63 -7.55
N THR A 314 -5.65 -15.94 -7.65
CA THR A 314 -5.15 -17.32 -7.62
C THR A 314 -3.86 -17.44 -6.81
N THR A 315 -3.70 -18.48 -5.98
CA THR A 315 -2.42 -18.75 -5.28
C THR A 315 -2.01 -20.21 -5.29
N GLU A 316 -0.73 -20.46 -5.02
CA GLU A 316 -0.13 -21.78 -4.91
C GLU A 316 1.01 -21.77 -3.87
N THR A 317 0.91 -22.59 -2.84
CA THR A 317 1.97 -22.80 -1.85
C THR A 317 2.85 -23.98 -2.24
N HIS A 318 4.16 -23.78 -2.22
CA HIS A 318 5.18 -24.81 -2.29
C HIS A 318 5.94 -24.89 -0.96
N LEU A 319 6.30 -26.10 -0.58
CA LEU A 319 7.02 -26.39 0.66
C LEU A 319 8.33 -27.10 0.34
N ILE A 320 9.42 -26.68 0.97
CA ILE A 320 10.73 -27.34 0.90
C ILE A 320 11.17 -27.67 2.33
N PRO A 321 11.48 -28.93 2.66
CA PRO A 321 11.83 -29.32 4.01
C PRO A 321 13.24 -28.85 4.34
N MET A 322 13.47 -28.37 5.57
CA MET A 322 14.79 -27.87 6.00
C MET A 322 15.88 -28.95 5.96
N THR A 323 15.50 -30.23 5.93
CA THR A 323 16.40 -31.38 5.70
C THR A 323 17.05 -31.37 4.31
N ALA A 324 16.41 -30.79 3.29
CA ALA A 324 16.98 -30.69 1.94
C ALA A 324 18.31 -29.91 1.92
N PHE A 325 18.46 -28.94 2.83
CA PHE A 325 19.62 -28.04 2.91
C PHE A 325 20.74 -28.53 3.85
N GLN A 326 20.60 -29.72 4.47
CA GLN A 326 21.60 -30.27 5.41
C GLN A 326 22.88 -30.80 4.73
N LYS A 327 22.86 -31.02 3.42
CA LYS A 327 24.05 -31.42 2.64
C LYS A 327 25.01 -30.22 2.53
N LYS A 328 26.34 -30.45 2.56
CA LYS A 328 27.34 -29.36 2.44
C LYS A 328 27.27 -28.61 1.11
N GLU A 329 26.86 -29.29 0.05
CA GLU A 329 26.61 -28.70 -1.25
C GLU A 329 25.10 -28.68 -1.50
N THR A 330 24.61 -27.54 -1.98
CA THR A 330 23.24 -27.38 -2.45
C THR A 330 23.29 -27.41 -3.98
N HIS A 331 22.48 -28.28 -4.59
CA HIS A 331 22.41 -28.43 -6.05
C HIS A 331 20.96 -28.32 -6.49
N GLU A 332 20.68 -27.53 -7.54
CA GLU A 332 19.33 -27.25 -8.05
C GLU A 332 18.50 -28.53 -8.22
N THR A 333 19.05 -29.52 -8.92
CA THR A 333 18.40 -30.82 -9.19
C THR A 333 18.12 -31.64 -7.91
N SER A 334 18.89 -31.45 -6.84
CA SER A 334 18.64 -32.09 -5.53
C SER A 334 17.66 -31.30 -4.65
N ILE A 335 17.36 -30.03 -4.95
CA ILE A 335 16.31 -29.28 -4.27
C ILE A 335 14.98 -29.41 -5.02
N ALA A 336 14.99 -29.41 -6.36
CA ALA A 336 13.82 -29.64 -7.19
C ALA A 336 13.09 -30.96 -6.84
N SER A 337 13.82 -32.01 -6.47
CA SER A 337 13.26 -33.28 -5.99
C SER A 337 12.65 -33.24 -4.58
N GLU A 338 12.89 -32.17 -3.81
CA GLU A 338 12.41 -31.99 -2.42
C GLU A 338 11.26 -30.98 -2.32
N ILE A 339 11.01 -30.17 -3.35
CA ILE A 339 9.84 -29.29 -3.43
C ILE A 339 8.56 -30.13 -3.47
N ARG A 340 7.56 -29.77 -2.66
CA ARG A 340 6.20 -30.28 -2.76
C ARG A 340 5.24 -29.12 -2.96
N CYS A 341 4.46 -29.16 -4.04
CA CYS A 341 3.31 -28.29 -4.19
C CYS A 341 2.24 -28.75 -3.19
N VAL A 342 1.58 -27.84 -2.48
CA VAL A 342 0.49 -28.22 -1.56
C VAL A 342 -0.72 -28.64 -2.38
N ARG A 343 -1.14 -27.81 -3.32
CA ARG A 343 -2.20 -28.04 -4.33
C ARG A 343 -1.88 -27.17 -5.54
N ARG A 344 -1.95 -27.70 -6.77
CA ARG A 344 -1.76 -26.86 -7.97
C ARG A 344 -2.75 -25.71 -8.03
N ARG A 345 -2.32 -24.58 -8.61
CA ARG A 345 -3.15 -23.40 -8.84
C ARG A 345 -4.37 -23.72 -9.70
N GLU A 346 -5.48 -23.09 -9.36
CA GLU A 346 -6.75 -23.15 -10.09
C GLU A 346 -7.32 -21.73 -10.09
N PHE A 347 -7.77 -21.24 -11.24
CA PHE A 347 -8.18 -19.85 -11.39
C PHE A 347 -9.32 -19.48 -10.43
N GLY A 348 -9.12 -18.45 -9.61
CA GLY A 348 -10.06 -18.00 -8.59
C GLY A 348 -9.94 -18.73 -7.24
N CYS A 349 -9.15 -19.79 -7.16
CA CYS A 349 -8.82 -20.46 -5.90
C CYS A 349 -7.57 -19.84 -5.27
N ARG A 350 -7.76 -19.26 -4.09
CA ARG A 350 -6.70 -18.78 -3.20
C ARG A 350 -6.66 -19.66 -1.96
N TYR A 351 -5.44 -19.98 -1.54
CA TYR A 351 -5.16 -20.60 -0.27
C TYR A 351 -3.78 -20.21 0.26
N TRP A 352 -3.61 -20.30 1.58
CA TRP A 352 -2.32 -20.20 2.25
C TRP A 352 -2.17 -21.37 3.23
N ALA A 353 -1.14 -22.19 3.02
CA ALA A 353 -0.90 -23.40 3.80
C ALA A 353 0.33 -23.25 4.72
N MET A 354 0.17 -23.65 5.98
CA MET A 354 1.21 -23.56 7.01
C MET A 354 1.44 -24.93 7.67
N PRO A 355 2.65 -25.52 7.56
CA PRO A 355 2.97 -26.80 8.20
C PRO A 355 3.22 -26.65 9.71
N HIS A 356 2.80 -27.65 10.48
CA HIS A 356 2.86 -27.65 11.94
C HIS A 356 3.46 -28.96 12.51
N PRO A 357 4.13 -28.96 13.69
CA PRO A 357 4.79 -30.16 14.23
C PRO A 357 3.87 -31.28 14.74
N ASP A 358 2.56 -31.08 14.76
CA ASP A 358 1.57 -32.15 14.99
C ASP A 358 1.40 -33.09 13.79
N GLY A 359 2.07 -32.80 12.66
CA GLY A 359 1.97 -33.56 11.43
C GLY A 359 0.87 -33.09 10.49
N PHE A 360 0.28 -31.91 10.70
CA PHE A 360 -0.77 -31.35 9.83
C PHE A 360 -0.29 -30.13 9.03
N LEU A 361 -0.93 -29.92 7.88
CA LEU A 361 -0.99 -28.64 7.17
C LEU A 361 -2.28 -27.93 7.60
N TYR A 362 -2.18 -26.68 8.03
CA TYR A 362 -3.32 -25.80 8.31
C TYR A 362 -3.50 -24.83 7.15
N ILE A 363 -4.71 -24.71 6.60
CA ILE A 363 -4.93 -24.05 5.31
C ILE A 363 -6.14 -23.13 5.38
N LEU A 364 -5.91 -21.84 5.13
CA LEU A 364 -6.97 -20.84 4.91
C LEU A 364 -7.26 -20.79 3.40
N THR A 365 -8.51 -20.98 2.96
CA THR A 365 -8.87 -21.02 1.52
C THR A 365 -10.28 -20.54 1.21
N ASN A 366 -10.51 -20.05 -0.02
CA ASN A 366 -11.84 -19.75 -0.57
C ASN A 366 -12.47 -20.89 -1.41
N SER A 367 -11.79 -22.05 -1.51
CA SER A 367 -12.25 -23.22 -2.28
C SER A 367 -13.63 -23.72 -1.82
N GLY A 368 -14.34 -24.48 -2.67
CA GLY A 368 -15.70 -24.97 -2.37
C GLY A 368 -16.75 -23.86 -2.25
N GLY A 369 -16.51 -22.68 -2.83
CA GLY A 369 -17.40 -21.51 -2.73
C GLY A 369 -17.31 -20.75 -1.40
N ALA A 370 -16.29 -20.99 -0.59
CA ALA A 370 -16.06 -20.34 0.70
C ALA A 370 -15.55 -18.89 0.53
N VAL A 371 -16.33 -17.99 -0.09
CA VAL A 371 -15.88 -16.64 -0.47
C VAL A 371 -15.22 -15.84 0.65
N ASN A 372 -15.69 -15.93 1.89
CA ASN A 372 -15.11 -15.28 3.09
C ASN A 372 -14.00 -16.11 3.78
N ASN A 373 -13.45 -17.10 3.06
CA ASN A 373 -12.54 -18.15 3.49
C ASN A 373 -13.12 -19.13 4.55
N ALA A 374 -12.61 -20.35 4.51
CA ALA A 374 -12.69 -21.36 5.57
C ALA A 374 -11.27 -21.73 6.03
N LEU A 375 -11.14 -22.25 7.27
CA LEU A 375 -9.90 -22.88 7.74
C LEU A 375 -10.09 -24.39 7.77
N VAL A 376 -9.25 -25.12 7.04
CA VAL A 376 -9.21 -26.59 7.01
C VAL A 376 -7.84 -27.08 7.46
N ARG A 377 -7.71 -28.38 7.75
CA ARG A 377 -6.41 -29.05 7.87
C ARG A 377 -6.41 -30.43 7.22
N CYS A 378 -5.22 -30.88 6.82
CA CYS A 378 -4.99 -32.23 6.34
C CYS A 378 -3.65 -32.78 6.89
N PRO A 379 -3.41 -34.10 6.87
CA PRO A 379 -2.10 -34.66 7.16
C PRO A 379 -1.01 -34.10 6.23
N ASN A 380 0.15 -33.79 6.80
CA ASN A 380 1.34 -33.35 6.07
C ASN A 380 2.13 -34.59 5.59
N ASN A 381 1.64 -35.25 4.55
CA ASN A 381 2.15 -36.53 4.04
C ASN A 381 3.50 -36.44 3.29
N PHE A 382 4.40 -35.54 3.70
CA PHE A 382 5.70 -35.27 3.08
C PHE A 382 6.62 -36.50 2.97
N VAL A 383 6.38 -37.51 3.81
CA VAL A 383 7.13 -38.78 3.90
C VAL A 383 6.65 -39.82 2.88
N SER A 384 5.45 -39.65 2.28
CA SER A 384 4.90 -40.56 1.28
C SER A 384 5.51 -40.27 -0.10
N SER A 385 6.25 -41.23 -0.64
CA SER A 385 7.07 -41.03 -1.85
C SER A 385 6.26 -40.91 -3.15
N GLY A 386 6.81 -40.16 -4.10
CA GLY A 386 6.35 -40.12 -5.50
C GLY A 386 5.26 -39.10 -5.84
N GLN A 387 4.68 -38.39 -4.87
CA GLN A 387 3.68 -37.34 -5.14
C GLN A 387 4.31 -35.94 -5.18
N THR A 388 4.06 -35.20 -6.27
CA THR A 388 4.48 -33.79 -6.44
C THR A 388 3.49 -32.79 -5.82
N GLU A 389 2.26 -33.25 -5.54
CA GLU A 389 1.16 -32.49 -4.95
C GLU A 389 0.70 -33.19 -3.67
N LEU A 390 0.63 -32.47 -2.55
CA LEU A 390 0.23 -33.05 -1.25
C LEU A 390 -1.30 -33.22 -1.11
N ILE A 391 -2.08 -32.41 -1.82
CA ILE A 391 -3.54 -32.36 -1.74
C ILE A 391 -4.10 -32.26 -3.16
N ARG A 392 -4.83 -33.30 -3.59
CA ARG A 392 -5.57 -33.28 -4.87
C ARG A 392 -6.91 -32.60 -4.72
N ASN A 393 -7.66 -32.99 -3.69
CA ASN A 393 -8.95 -32.41 -3.35
C ASN A 393 -8.88 -31.78 -1.96
N ILE A 394 -9.12 -30.46 -1.88
CA ILE A 394 -9.10 -29.74 -0.61
C ILE A 394 -10.40 -29.94 0.19
N GLU A 395 -11.50 -30.36 -0.47
CA GLU A 395 -12.79 -30.65 0.15
C GLU A 395 -12.78 -31.94 1.00
N GLU A 396 -11.76 -32.79 0.81
CA GLU A 396 -11.47 -33.96 1.66
C GLU A 396 -10.72 -33.60 2.96
N SER A 397 -10.39 -32.32 3.18
CA SER A 397 -9.73 -31.83 4.39
C SER A 397 -10.68 -31.73 5.59
N GLU A 398 -10.14 -31.89 6.80
CA GLU A 398 -10.89 -31.67 8.04
C GLU A 398 -11.18 -30.18 8.22
N VAL A 399 -12.45 -29.77 8.08
CA VAL A 399 -12.89 -28.39 8.28
C VAL A 399 -12.81 -28.03 9.76
N LEU A 400 -11.93 -27.08 10.11
CA LEU A 400 -11.77 -26.56 11.46
C LEU A 400 -12.70 -25.37 11.72
N ILE A 401 -12.71 -24.42 10.79
CA ILE A 401 -13.58 -23.25 10.82
C ILE A 401 -14.34 -23.20 9.48
N PRO A 402 -15.65 -23.51 9.46
CA PRO A 402 -16.44 -23.42 8.24
C PRO A 402 -16.61 -21.96 7.79
N HIS A 403 -16.90 -21.80 6.50
CA HIS A 403 -17.27 -20.52 5.88
C HIS A 403 -18.46 -19.85 6.61
N ASP A 404 -18.42 -18.52 6.69
CA ASP A 404 -19.47 -17.68 7.27
C ASP A 404 -19.58 -16.39 6.45
N SER A 405 -20.74 -16.15 5.82
CA SER A 405 -20.99 -14.97 4.99
C SER A 405 -20.94 -13.65 5.76
N SER A 406 -21.00 -13.69 7.10
CA SER A 406 -20.85 -12.53 7.98
C SER A 406 -19.44 -12.35 8.56
N ARG A 407 -18.49 -13.23 8.26
CA ARG A 407 -17.15 -13.26 8.88
C ARG A 407 -16.05 -13.63 7.87
N TYR A 408 -15.35 -12.62 7.38
CA TYR A 408 -14.20 -12.79 6.48
C TYR A 408 -12.95 -13.16 7.28
N LEU A 409 -12.37 -14.34 7.06
CA LEU A 409 -11.07 -14.72 7.63
C LEU A 409 -9.94 -14.29 6.67
N GLN A 410 -8.99 -13.49 7.14
CA GLN A 410 -7.95 -12.87 6.28
C GLN A 410 -6.53 -13.40 6.52
N ASN A 411 -6.22 -13.86 7.73
CA ASN A 411 -4.88 -14.34 8.10
C ASN A 411 -4.97 -15.25 9.34
N PHE A 412 -3.97 -16.08 9.59
CA PHE A 412 -3.87 -16.92 10.77
C PHE A 412 -2.40 -17.17 11.17
N LYS A 413 -2.16 -17.44 12.45
CA LYS A 413 -0.91 -18.05 12.94
C LYS A 413 -1.23 -19.31 13.75
N VAL A 414 -0.52 -20.38 13.44
CA VAL A 414 -0.55 -21.64 14.20
C VAL A 414 0.61 -21.63 15.20
N PHE A 415 0.27 -21.60 16.48
CA PHE A 415 1.17 -21.84 17.60
C PHE A 415 0.96 -23.28 18.07
N LYS A 416 1.95 -23.83 18.79
CA LYS A 416 2.01 -25.24 19.22
C LYS A 416 0.68 -25.84 19.70
N ASP A 417 -0.05 -25.10 20.55
CA ASP A 417 -1.31 -25.54 21.16
C ASP A 417 -2.56 -24.81 20.60
N HIS A 418 -2.39 -23.72 19.83
CA HIS A 418 -3.46 -22.77 19.52
C HIS A 418 -3.33 -22.13 18.13
N ILE A 419 -4.47 -21.87 17.48
CA ILE A 419 -4.55 -21.01 16.29
C ILE A 419 -5.07 -19.64 16.70
N VAL A 420 -4.44 -18.58 16.21
CA VAL A 420 -4.98 -17.20 16.27
C VAL A 420 -5.34 -16.76 14.86
N LEU A 421 -6.61 -16.43 14.63
CA LEU A 421 -7.12 -15.96 13.35
C LEU A 421 -7.33 -14.44 13.40
N ALA A 422 -7.04 -13.77 12.30
CA ALA A 422 -7.38 -12.38 12.04
C ALA A 422 -8.31 -12.29 10.83
N GLY A 423 -9.25 -11.35 10.88
CA GLY A 423 -10.23 -11.17 9.81
C GLY A 423 -11.16 -10.01 10.11
N ARG A 424 -12.37 -10.03 9.55
CA ARG A 424 -13.38 -8.98 9.74
C ARG A 424 -14.75 -9.55 10.08
N LYS A 425 -15.51 -8.76 10.82
CA LYS A 425 -16.96 -8.88 10.98
C LYS A 425 -17.54 -7.49 11.19
N ASP A 426 -18.72 -7.24 10.61
CA ASP A 426 -19.44 -5.98 10.69
C ASP A 426 -18.57 -4.76 10.32
N GLY A 427 -17.81 -4.83 9.23
CA GLY A 427 -16.91 -3.77 8.75
C GLY A 427 -15.56 -3.65 9.48
N LEU A 428 -15.43 -4.23 10.68
CA LEU A 428 -14.29 -4.04 11.57
C LEU A 428 -13.38 -5.27 11.62
N SER A 429 -12.07 -5.03 11.70
CA SER A 429 -11.05 -6.06 11.98
C SER A 429 -11.32 -6.77 13.32
N GLN A 430 -11.09 -8.08 13.39
CA GLN A 430 -11.31 -8.93 14.56
C GLN A 430 -10.16 -9.90 14.78
N ILE A 431 -10.06 -10.44 16.00
CA ILE A 431 -9.19 -11.57 16.36
C ILE A 431 -10.04 -12.69 16.96
N TRP A 432 -9.72 -13.93 16.60
CA TRP A 432 -10.27 -15.14 17.23
C TRP A 432 -9.15 -16.09 17.67
N THR A 433 -9.44 -16.91 18.67
CA THR A 433 -8.59 -18.00 19.17
C THR A 433 -9.29 -19.35 19.01
N LEU A 434 -8.51 -20.41 18.79
CA LEU A 434 -8.95 -21.80 18.81
C LEU A 434 -7.84 -22.65 19.44
N ALA A 435 -8.18 -23.54 20.38
CA ALA A 435 -7.23 -24.52 20.94
C ALA A 435 -7.22 -25.79 20.07
N ILE A 436 -6.05 -26.19 19.57
CA ILE A 436 -5.90 -27.26 18.57
C ILE A 436 -6.33 -28.63 19.13
N HIS A 437 -6.03 -28.87 20.41
CA HIS A 437 -6.25 -30.15 21.08
C HIS A 437 -7.53 -30.18 21.95
N ALA A 438 -8.37 -29.14 21.88
CA ALA A 438 -9.67 -29.16 22.53
C ALA A 438 -10.62 -30.14 21.81
N ALA A 439 -11.56 -30.75 22.54
CA ALA A 439 -12.49 -31.74 21.98
C ALA A 439 -13.59 -31.10 21.11
N ASP A 440 -13.97 -29.87 21.44
CA ASP A 440 -14.96 -29.04 20.75
C ASP A 440 -14.32 -28.06 19.73
N ARG A 441 -13.06 -27.65 19.98
CA ARG A 441 -12.30 -26.65 19.22
C ARG A 441 -13.06 -25.33 19.00
N THR A 442 -13.83 -24.89 20.00
CA THR A 442 -14.66 -23.68 19.90
C THR A 442 -13.83 -22.44 19.58
N MET A 443 -14.12 -21.81 18.44
CA MET A 443 -13.52 -20.55 18.03
C MET A 443 -14.06 -19.40 18.88
N THR A 444 -13.22 -18.83 19.74
CA THR A 444 -13.59 -17.73 20.64
C THR A 444 -13.19 -16.38 20.07
N ARG A 445 -14.08 -15.37 20.14
CA ARG A 445 -13.75 -13.99 19.73
C ARG A 445 -13.01 -13.27 20.85
N VAL A 446 -11.93 -12.58 20.51
CA VAL A 446 -11.25 -11.66 21.44
C VAL A 446 -11.98 -10.32 21.41
N HIS A 447 -12.60 -9.93 22.52
CA HIS A 447 -13.33 -8.67 22.62
C HIS A 447 -12.37 -7.47 22.74
N MET A 448 -12.69 -6.39 22.03
CA MET A 448 -11.94 -5.12 22.05
C MET A 448 -12.73 -4.05 22.82
N PRO A 449 -12.07 -3.04 23.43
CA PRO A 449 -12.74 -2.11 24.35
C PRO A 449 -13.57 -1.02 23.67
N ASP A 450 -13.23 -0.59 22.45
CA ASP A 450 -13.95 0.46 21.72
C ASP A 450 -14.92 -0.13 20.67
N THR A 451 -15.85 0.69 20.17
CA THR A 451 -16.82 0.31 19.12
C THR A 451 -16.35 0.58 17.69
N VAL A 452 -15.26 1.35 17.51
CA VAL A 452 -14.67 1.68 16.20
C VAL A 452 -13.15 1.62 16.32
N TYR A 453 -12.55 0.53 15.82
CA TYR A 453 -11.16 0.18 16.07
C TYR A 453 -10.51 -0.59 14.92
N CYS A 454 -9.20 -0.69 14.99
CA CYS A 454 -8.34 -1.57 14.22
C CYS A 454 -7.59 -2.51 15.18
N VAL A 455 -7.60 -3.82 14.92
CA VAL A 455 -6.75 -4.81 15.60
C VAL A 455 -6.14 -5.79 14.61
N LYS A 456 -4.84 -6.09 14.75
CA LYS A 456 -4.10 -7.05 13.90
C LYS A 456 -3.16 -7.90 14.74
N ILE A 457 -2.89 -9.14 14.31
CA ILE A 457 -1.81 -9.96 14.87
C ILE A 457 -0.49 -9.26 14.53
N SER A 458 0.40 -9.05 15.52
CA SER A 458 1.69 -8.40 15.22
C SER A 458 2.60 -9.34 14.41
N LYS A 459 3.32 -8.78 13.44
CA LYS A 459 4.40 -9.50 12.72
C LYS A 459 5.55 -9.94 13.65
N LYS A 460 5.56 -9.52 14.92
CA LYS A 460 6.59 -9.86 15.93
C LYS A 460 6.36 -11.16 16.71
N ASN A 461 5.33 -11.93 16.34
CA ASN A 461 5.11 -13.27 16.89
C ASN A 461 5.94 -14.30 16.10
N HIS A 462 7.17 -14.54 16.54
CA HIS A 462 8.13 -15.50 15.96
C HIS A 462 8.28 -16.81 16.75
N ILE A 463 7.76 -16.86 17.99
CA ILE A 463 7.89 -18.02 18.90
C ILE A 463 6.70 -18.97 18.73
N LEU A 464 6.95 -20.23 18.38
CA LEU A 464 5.91 -21.26 18.23
C LEU A 464 5.30 -21.72 19.56
N ASP A 465 6.16 -21.95 20.57
CA ASP A 465 5.82 -22.53 21.87
C ASP A 465 5.69 -21.42 22.92
N THR A 466 4.53 -20.76 22.91
CA THR A 466 4.18 -19.60 23.75
C THR A 466 2.73 -19.68 24.21
N ASP A 467 2.47 -19.26 25.46
CA ASP A 467 1.12 -19.08 26.00
C ASP A 467 0.53 -17.69 25.68
N THR A 468 1.29 -16.81 25.01
CA THR A 468 0.88 -15.42 24.74
C THR A 468 1.19 -14.95 23.33
N VAL A 469 0.35 -14.05 22.81
CA VAL A 469 0.44 -13.47 21.47
C VAL A 469 0.32 -11.95 21.51
N LEU A 470 1.21 -11.28 20.79
CA LEU A 470 1.26 -9.82 20.67
C LEU A 470 0.32 -9.33 19.56
N LEU A 471 -0.64 -8.49 19.93
CA LEU A 471 -1.59 -7.81 19.05
C LEU A 471 -1.23 -6.32 18.89
N GLU A 472 -1.61 -5.74 17.76
CA GLU A 472 -1.51 -4.30 17.48
C GLU A 472 -2.91 -3.71 17.46
N TYR A 473 -3.18 -2.70 18.29
CA TYR A 473 -4.51 -2.08 18.45
C TYR A 473 -4.45 -0.56 18.27
N SER A 474 -5.50 0.05 17.72
CA SER A 474 -5.65 1.51 17.63
C SER A 474 -7.08 1.90 17.23
N THR A 475 -7.53 3.08 17.63
CA THR A 475 -8.75 3.74 17.13
C THR A 475 -8.38 5.09 16.49
N LEU A 476 -9.32 5.79 15.84
CA LEU A 476 -9.06 7.12 15.30
C LEU A 476 -8.54 8.13 16.37
N ASN A 477 -8.90 7.98 17.65
CA ASN A 477 -8.44 8.85 18.75
C ASN A 477 -7.45 8.20 19.73
N ILE A 478 -7.11 6.91 19.58
CA ILE A 478 -6.14 6.18 20.42
C ILE A 478 -4.91 5.79 19.58
N PRO A 479 -3.75 6.45 19.79
CA PRO A 479 -2.47 6.07 19.18
C PRO A 479 -2.07 4.61 19.43
N ARG A 480 -1.22 4.07 18.56
CA ARG A 480 -0.94 2.63 18.46
C ARG A 480 -0.57 1.98 19.80
N VAL A 481 -1.36 0.99 20.18
CA VAL A 481 -1.20 0.13 21.36
C VAL A 481 -0.59 -1.21 20.95
N ARG A 482 0.15 -1.81 21.88
CA ARG A 482 0.56 -3.22 21.89
C ARG A 482 -0.18 -3.91 23.02
N MET A 483 -0.91 -4.97 22.70
CA MET A 483 -1.65 -5.76 23.67
C MET A 483 -1.11 -7.18 23.67
N GLN A 484 -0.96 -7.80 24.84
CA GLN A 484 -0.58 -9.19 24.99
C GLN A 484 -1.82 -9.98 25.39
N LEU A 485 -2.22 -10.92 24.53
CA LEU A 485 -3.29 -11.88 24.78
C LEU A 485 -2.68 -13.15 25.37
N ASN A 486 -3.17 -13.60 26.53
CA ASN A 486 -2.93 -14.97 26.99
C ASN A 486 -3.89 -15.92 26.27
N LEU A 487 -3.36 -16.98 25.67
CA LEU A 487 -4.12 -17.92 24.83
C LEU A 487 -5.03 -18.86 25.62
N ARG A 488 -4.71 -19.13 26.90
CA ARG A 488 -5.47 -20.08 27.73
C ARG A 488 -6.53 -19.40 28.61
N SER A 489 -6.23 -18.22 29.15
CA SER A 489 -7.17 -17.45 29.99
C SER A 489 -7.94 -16.37 29.23
N HIS A 490 -7.61 -16.12 27.97
CA HIS A 490 -8.08 -15.00 27.15
C HIS A 490 -7.91 -13.60 27.81
N HIS A 491 -7.07 -13.49 28.84
CA HIS A 491 -6.72 -12.20 29.44
C HIS A 491 -5.93 -11.36 28.44
N LEU A 492 -6.42 -10.15 28.16
CA LEU A 492 -5.84 -9.20 27.21
C LEU A 492 -5.34 -7.96 27.96
N ALA A 493 -4.03 -7.78 28.01
CA ALA A 493 -3.39 -6.67 28.71
C ALA A 493 -2.70 -5.69 27.74
N THR A 494 -2.80 -4.38 27.97
CA THR A 494 -1.95 -3.40 27.30
C THR A 494 -0.54 -3.45 27.87
N VAL A 495 0.45 -3.75 27.02
CA VAL A 495 1.87 -3.87 27.44
C VAL A 495 2.74 -2.69 27.00
N TRP A 496 2.31 -1.92 25.99
CA TRP A 496 2.99 -0.70 25.52
C TRP A 496 2.05 0.14 24.65
N GLN A 497 2.26 1.45 24.59
CA GLN A 497 1.44 2.37 23.79
C GLN A 497 2.25 3.59 23.35
N ILE A 498 2.15 3.99 22.09
CA ILE A 498 2.74 5.24 21.61
C ILE A 498 2.05 6.43 22.32
N LYS A 499 2.84 7.29 22.95
CA LYS A 499 2.37 8.62 23.38
C LYS A 499 2.55 9.60 22.21
N VAL A 500 1.64 10.56 22.07
CA VAL A 500 1.65 11.58 21.01
C VAL A 500 1.41 12.92 21.68
N ASP A 501 2.43 13.78 21.72
CA ASP A 501 2.41 14.93 22.60
C ASP A 501 1.50 16.06 22.02
N GLY A 502 0.68 16.63 22.90
CA GLY A 502 -0.41 17.53 22.47
C GLY A 502 -1.58 16.84 21.76
N HIS A 503 -1.73 15.52 21.86
CA HIS A 503 -2.97 14.79 21.55
C HIS A 503 -3.57 14.19 22.83
N LYS A 504 -4.86 14.45 23.09
CA LYS A 504 -5.62 13.81 24.16
C LYS A 504 -6.82 13.10 23.56
N GLN A 505 -6.98 11.81 23.85
CA GLN A 505 -8.14 11.02 23.43
C GLN A 505 -9.49 11.69 23.77
N ASN A 506 -9.54 12.34 24.94
CA ASN A 506 -10.72 12.99 25.49
C ASN A 506 -11.08 14.35 24.88
N ASP A 507 -10.28 14.91 23.97
CA ASP A 507 -10.62 16.16 23.26
C ASP A 507 -11.49 15.91 22.00
N TYR A 508 -11.66 14.63 21.62
CA TYR A 508 -12.30 14.20 20.38
C TYR A 508 -13.43 13.19 20.60
N GLU A 509 -14.34 13.13 19.63
CA GLU A 509 -15.34 12.08 19.46
C GLU A 509 -15.03 11.23 18.21
N VAL A 510 -15.27 9.92 18.29
CA VAL A 510 -15.19 8.99 17.16
C VAL A 510 -16.60 8.46 16.88
N LYS A 511 -17.00 8.47 15.61
CA LYS A 511 -18.34 8.04 15.17
C LYS A 511 -18.23 7.11 13.95
N ARG A 512 -19.11 6.12 13.90
CA ARG A 512 -19.42 5.37 12.68
C ARG A 512 -20.75 5.87 12.15
N LEU A 513 -20.77 6.24 10.88
CA LEU A 513 -21.95 6.65 10.13
C LEU A 513 -22.19 5.65 8.99
N SER A 514 -23.39 5.66 8.44
CA SER A 514 -23.75 4.90 7.24
C SER A 514 -24.49 5.83 6.26
N THR A 515 -24.28 5.62 4.97
CA THR A 515 -25.11 6.17 3.90
C THR A 515 -25.55 5.07 2.95
N LYS A 516 -26.55 5.33 2.10
CA LYS A 516 -26.87 4.48 0.96
C LYS A 516 -26.21 5.03 -0.30
N SER A 517 -25.61 4.15 -1.09
CA SER A 517 -25.05 4.46 -2.40
C SER A 517 -26.12 4.49 -3.50
N PHE A 518 -25.71 4.77 -4.73
CA PHE A 518 -26.57 4.94 -5.91
C PHE A 518 -27.49 3.74 -6.21
N ASP A 519 -27.14 2.54 -5.72
CA ASP A 519 -27.85 1.27 -5.89
C ASP A 519 -28.51 0.76 -4.58
N GLY A 520 -28.52 1.58 -3.52
CA GLY A 520 -29.05 1.21 -2.21
C GLY A 520 -28.07 0.44 -1.31
N THR A 521 -26.85 0.13 -1.77
CA THR A 521 -25.81 -0.49 -0.94
C THR A 521 -25.46 0.39 0.25
N GLU A 522 -25.26 -0.18 1.44
CA GLU A 522 -24.84 0.60 2.61
C GLU A 522 -23.31 0.77 2.66
N VAL A 523 -22.86 2.02 2.64
CA VAL A 523 -21.44 2.40 2.73
C VAL A 523 -21.20 3.06 4.09
N HIS A 524 -20.18 2.58 4.82
CA HIS A 524 -19.85 3.12 6.14
C HIS A 524 -18.83 4.26 6.04
N ILE A 525 -18.91 5.19 7.00
CA ILE A 525 -17.93 6.26 7.21
C ILE A 525 -17.42 6.18 8.65
N SER A 526 -16.11 6.12 8.85
CA SER A 526 -15.50 6.33 10.17
C SER A 526 -15.01 7.77 10.30
N MET A 527 -15.55 8.49 11.27
CA MET A 527 -15.32 9.92 11.49
C MET A 527 -14.63 10.14 12.84
N ILE A 528 -13.66 11.06 12.86
CA ILE A 528 -13.16 11.70 14.08
C ILE A 528 -13.38 13.21 14.00
N MET A 529 -13.91 13.78 15.08
CA MET A 529 -14.28 15.18 15.19
C MET A 529 -13.84 15.75 16.54
N PRO A 530 -13.57 17.06 16.65
CA PRO A 530 -13.48 17.74 17.95
C PRO A 530 -14.78 17.55 18.74
N LYS A 531 -14.67 17.46 20.07
CA LYS A 531 -15.88 17.41 20.91
C LYS A 531 -16.77 18.62 20.71
N GLY A 532 -18.07 18.38 20.63
CA GLY A 532 -19.07 19.43 20.46
C GLY A 532 -19.19 20.01 19.05
N ALA A 533 -18.56 19.43 18.02
CA ALA A 533 -18.82 19.82 16.63
C ALA A 533 -20.28 19.52 16.25
N VAL A 534 -20.96 20.50 15.63
CA VAL A 534 -22.40 20.48 15.33
C VAL A 534 -22.68 20.29 13.84
N LYS A 535 -23.92 19.93 13.47
CA LYS A 535 -24.34 19.78 12.07
C LYS A 535 -24.95 21.07 11.49
N ASP A 536 -24.12 22.10 11.29
CA ASP A 536 -24.53 23.43 10.78
C ASP A 536 -23.95 23.78 9.38
N GLY A 537 -23.33 22.79 8.72
CA GLY A 537 -22.62 22.95 7.45
C GLY A 537 -21.29 23.72 7.56
N GLN A 538 -20.92 24.25 8.73
CA GLN A 538 -19.74 25.12 8.87
C GLN A 538 -18.44 24.37 9.07
N ASN A 539 -18.46 23.10 9.51
CA ASN A 539 -17.24 22.33 9.74
C ASN A 539 -16.46 22.11 8.45
N ARG A 540 -15.14 22.06 8.60
CA ARG A 540 -14.18 21.77 7.53
C ARG A 540 -13.84 20.29 7.61
N VAL A 541 -14.09 19.55 6.53
CA VAL A 541 -13.95 18.10 6.50
C VAL A 541 -12.80 17.71 5.59
N LEU A 542 -11.99 16.75 6.01
CA LEU A 542 -11.12 15.96 5.14
C LEU A 542 -11.68 14.54 5.04
N MET A 543 -12.00 14.07 3.83
CA MET A 543 -12.47 12.71 3.58
C MET A 543 -11.43 11.91 2.78
N PHE A 544 -10.96 10.82 3.37
CA PHE A 544 -9.98 9.90 2.78
C PHE A 544 -10.66 8.66 2.19
N GLY A 545 -10.14 8.15 1.06
CA GLY A 545 -10.58 6.90 0.45
C GLY A 545 -9.46 6.16 -0.29
N TYR A 546 -9.71 4.88 -0.59
CA TYR A 546 -8.78 4.02 -1.33
C TYR A 546 -9.54 3.11 -2.33
N GLY A 547 -10.12 2.00 -1.86
CA GLY A 547 -11.07 1.20 -2.64
C GLY A 547 -10.49 0.31 -3.75
N ALA A 548 -9.34 -0.34 -3.51
CA ALA A 548 -8.74 -1.30 -4.46
C ALA A 548 -8.06 -2.47 -3.76
N TYR A 549 -7.85 -3.56 -4.51
CA TYR A 549 -7.16 -4.79 -4.09
C TYR A 549 -7.73 -5.49 -2.84
N GLY A 550 -8.92 -5.10 -2.37
CA GLY A 550 -9.48 -5.56 -1.09
C GLY A 550 -8.74 -5.03 0.16
N ASP A 551 -7.85 -4.04 0.04
CA ASP A 551 -7.22 -3.45 1.23
C ASP A 551 -8.28 -2.71 2.06
N CYS A 552 -8.11 -2.77 3.38
CA CYS A 552 -9.07 -2.27 4.35
C CYS A 552 -8.57 -0.96 4.96
N THR A 553 -9.32 0.12 4.77
CA THR A 553 -8.91 1.47 5.15
C THR A 553 -9.12 1.71 6.66
N GLU A 554 -8.33 1.02 7.48
CA GLU A 554 -8.63 0.85 8.90
C GLU A 554 -8.86 2.17 9.68
N PRO A 555 -9.84 2.21 10.60
CA PRO A 555 -10.12 3.36 11.46
C PRO A 555 -9.15 3.46 12.65
N ARG A 556 -7.85 3.40 12.35
CA ARG A 556 -6.71 3.56 13.27
C ARG A 556 -6.26 5.02 13.38
N PHE A 557 -5.48 5.32 14.40
CA PHE A 557 -4.84 6.62 14.57
C PHE A 557 -3.96 6.96 13.35
N ARG A 558 -3.96 8.24 13.01
CA ARG A 558 -3.30 8.83 11.84
C ARG A 558 -2.59 10.09 12.30
N ASP A 559 -1.29 9.99 12.52
CA ASP A 559 -0.45 11.10 13.02
C ASP A 559 -0.55 12.33 12.08
N ASN A 560 -0.68 12.07 10.77
CA ASN A 560 -0.89 13.07 9.74
C ASN A 560 -2.25 13.81 9.79
N TRP A 561 -3.16 13.43 10.68
CA TRP A 561 -4.42 14.15 10.91
C TRP A 561 -4.38 15.11 12.11
N VAL A 562 -3.36 15.02 12.98
CA VAL A 562 -3.28 15.85 14.20
C VAL A 562 -3.30 17.37 13.90
N PRO A 563 -2.60 17.91 12.88
CA PRO A 563 -2.66 19.35 12.57
C PRO A 563 -4.00 19.85 11.99
N TYR A 564 -4.82 18.95 11.41
CA TYR A 564 -6.18 19.26 10.99
C TYR A 564 -7.13 19.28 12.20
N LEU A 565 -7.05 18.24 13.03
CA LEU A 565 -7.84 18.08 14.25
C LEU A 565 -7.62 19.24 15.25
N LYS A 566 -6.36 19.65 15.45
CA LYS A 566 -5.98 20.83 16.26
C LYS A 566 -6.57 22.16 15.75
N ARG A 567 -7.07 22.22 14.51
CA ARG A 567 -7.70 23.40 13.88
C ARG A 567 -9.23 23.30 13.79
N GLY A 568 -9.83 22.33 14.50
CA GLY A 568 -11.27 22.13 14.51
C GLY A 568 -11.81 21.42 13.25
N MET A 569 -10.95 20.84 12.41
CA MET A 569 -11.40 20.05 11.27
C MET A 569 -11.91 18.68 11.71
N ILE A 570 -12.85 18.14 10.94
CA ILE A 570 -13.32 16.75 11.03
C ILE A 570 -12.55 15.92 10.00
N CYS A 571 -12.11 14.72 10.37
CA CYS A 571 -11.46 13.78 9.45
C CYS A 571 -12.30 12.50 9.31
N CYS A 572 -12.51 12.06 8.08
CA CYS A 572 -13.37 10.92 7.73
C CYS A 572 -12.62 9.90 6.86
N ILE A 573 -12.99 8.63 7.01
CA ILE A 573 -12.67 7.54 6.08
C ILE A 573 -13.98 7.06 5.46
N ALA A 574 -14.06 7.01 4.14
CA ALA A 574 -15.15 6.36 3.42
C ALA A 574 -14.77 4.91 3.07
N HIS A 575 -15.50 3.94 3.63
CA HIS A 575 -15.24 2.50 3.46
C HIS A 575 -15.94 1.96 2.21
N ILE A 576 -15.53 2.47 1.07
CA ILE A 576 -16.12 2.26 -0.27
C ILE A 576 -15.84 0.86 -0.83
N ARG A 577 -16.68 0.38 -1.76
CA ARG A 577 -16.44 -0.89 -2.46
C ARG A 577 -15.13 -0.89 -3.25
N GLY A 578 -14.58 -2.09 -3.42
CA GLY A 578 -13.20 -2.30 -3.89
C GLY A 578 -12.18 -2.42 -2.74
N GLY A 579 -12.51 -1.91 -1.55
CA GLY A 579 -11.87 -2.32 -0.30
C GLY A 579 -12.42 -3.64 0.22
N GLY A 580 -11.86 -4.16 1.31
CA GLY A 580 -12.24 -5.46 1.90
C GLY A 580 -13.09 -5.39 3.17
N GLU A 581 -13.58 -4.21 3.56
CA GLU A 581 -14.11 -3.95 4.90
C GLU A 581 -15.29 -4.85 5.29
N ASN A 582 -16.21 -5.08 4.36
CA ASN A 582 -17.40 -5.92 4.52
C ASN A 582 -17.23 -7.36 3.97
N GLY A 583 -15.99 -7.82 3.79
CA GLY A 583 -15.68 -9.15 3.26
C GLY A 583 -15.18 -9.15 1.81
N SER A 584 -14.80 -10.31 1.28
CA SER A 584 -14.23 -10.45 -0.07
C SER A 584 -15.17 -9.94 -1.18
N GLN A 585 -16.47 -10.17 -1.04
CA GLN A 585 -17.47 -9.67 -2.00
C GLN A 585 -17.57 -8.14 -2.05
N TRP A 586 -17.15 -7.41 -1.00
CA TRP A 586 -17.05 -5.94 -1.01
C TRP A 586 -16.02 -5.44 -2.03
N TYR A 587 -15.02 -6.29 -2.31
CA TYR A 587 -13.98 -6.11 -3.30
C TYR A 587 -14.36 -6.75 -4.64
N GLU A 588 -14.37 -8.08 -4.71
CA GLU A 588 -14.41 -8.87 -5.96
C GLU A 588 -15.65 -8.64 -6.81
N GLN A 589 -16.81 -8.55 -6.17
CA GLN A 589 -18.07 -8.25 -6.83
C GLN A 589 -18.44 -6.77 -6.67
N GLY A 590 -18.07 -6.17 -5.53
CA GLY A 590 -18.44 -4.81 -5.16
C GLY A 590 -17.74 -3.72 -5.96
N GLY A 591 -16.45 -3.85 -6.26
CA GLY A 591 -15.63 -2.77 -6.84
C GLY A 591 -14.32 -3.25 -7.45
N LYS A 592 -14.40 -4.20 -8.39
CA LYS A 592 -13.29 -4.80 -9.14
C LYS A 592 -13.71 -4.99 -10.61
N TYR A 593 -12.79 -5.03 -11.58
CA TYR A 593 -13.14 -5.25 -12.99
C TYR A 593 -14.33 -4.36 -13.47
N LEU A 594 -15.39 -4.98 -14.01
CA LEU A 594 -16.60 -4.34 -14.53
C LEU A 594 -17.57 -3.81 -13.45
N THR A 595 -17.17 -3.83 -12.18
CA THR A 595 -17.85 -3.10 -11.09
C THR A 595 -16.98 -2.01 -10.46
N LYS A 596 -15.74 -1.77 -10.94
CA LYS A 596 -14.82 -0.75 -10.40
C LYS A 596 -15.44 0.66 -10.28
N ARG A 597 -16.40 1.01 -11.14
CA ARG A 597 -17.10 2.31 -11.07
C ARG A 597 -17.82 2.54 -9.73
N ASN A 598 -18.24 1.47 -9.05
CA ASN A 598 -18.92 1.54 -7.76
C ASN A 598 -18.06 2.22 -6.69
N THR A 599 -16.75 2.00 -6.70
CA THR A 599 -15.77 2.67 -5.83
C THR A 599 -15.92 4.19 -5.87
N PHE A 600 -16.06 4.76 -7.07
CA PHE A 600 -16.18 6.21 -7.27
C PHE A 600 -17.58 6.72 -6.86
N MET A 601 -18.63 5.97 -7.18
CA MET A 601 -20.01 6.32 -6.83
C MET A 601 -20.27 6.26 -5.32
N ASP A 602 -19.71 5.27 -4.62
CA ASP A 602 -19.77 5.15 -3.16
C ASP A 602 -19.09 6.34 -2.46
N PHE A 603 -17.95 6.80 -2.99
CA PHE A 603 -17.24 7.96 -2.46
C PHE A 603 -18.01 9.27 -2.68
N ILE A 604 -18.67 9.41 -3.83
CA ILE A 604 -19.59 10.51 -4.12
C ILE A 604 -20.78 10.47 -3.15
N ALA A 605 -21.41 9.31 -2.93
CA ALA A 605 -22.50 9.15 -1.98
C ALA A 605 -22.09 9.48 -0.53
N CYS A 606 -20.85 9.18 -0.14
CA CYS A 606 -20.29 9.60 1.15
C CYS A 606 -20.12 11.14 1.24
N ALA A 607 -19.64 11.80 0.18
CA ALA A 607 -19.51 13.25 0.13
C ALA A 607 -20.89 13.94 0.22
N GLU A 608 -21.84 13.51 -0.61
CA GLU A 608 -23.21 14.02 -0.64
C GLU A 608 -23.93 13.80 0.70
N PHE A 609 -23.74 12.64 1.35
CA PHE A 609 -24.27 12.40 2.69
C PHE A 609 -23.72 13.38 3.73
N LEU A 610 -22.41 13.64 3.74
CA LEU A 610 -21.81 14.58 4.68
C LEU A 610 -22.31 16.01 4.46
N ILE A 611 -22.57 16.41 3.21
CA ILE A 611 -23.14 17.71 2.86
C ILE A 611 -24.62 17.79 3.24
N HIS A 612 -25.46 16.85 2.77
CA HIS A 612 -26.91 16.84 3.03
C HIS A 612 -27.27 16.65 4.50
N GLN A 613 -26.43 15.98 5.30
CA GLN A 613 -26.60 15.87 6.74
C GLN A 613 -26.13 17.11 7.52
N GLY A 614 -25.61 18.14 6.85
CA GLY A 614 -25.09 19.35 7.49
C GLY A 614 -23.77 19.16 8.24
N TRP A 615 -23.00 18.10 7.99
CA TRP A 615 -21.66 18.00 8.55
C TRP A 615 -20.70 19.02 7.91
N THR A 616 -20.89 19.34 6.63
CA THR A 616 -20.07 20.30 5.88
C THR A 616 -20.84 20.89 4.69
N HIS A 617 -20.15 21.62 3.83
CA HIS A 617 -20.66 22.23 2.61
C HIS A 617 -19.54 22.12 1.53
N PRO A 618 -19.83 22.12 0.22
CA PRO A 618 -18.79 21.95 -0.81
C PRO A 618 -17.60 22.90 -0.69
N ASP A 619 -17.80 24.17 -0.27
CA ASP A 619 -16.71 25.15 -0.04
C ASP A 619 -15.77 24.80 1.14
N ARG A 620 -16.02 23.67 1.83
CA ARG A 620 -15.34 23.22 3.05
C ARG A 620 -14.99 21.72 3.07
N LEU A 621 -15.30 20.98 2.00
CA LEU A 621 -14.94 19.58 1.86
C LEU A 621 -13.62 19.42 1.09
N ALA A 622 -12.65 18.80 1.75
CA ALA A 622 -11.41 18.31 1.15
C ALA A 622 -11.47 16.79 0.95
N ILE A 623 -10.85 16.29 -0.12
CA ILE A 623 -10.70 14.86 -0.39
C ILE A 623 -9.23 14.46 -0.57
N GLU A 624 -8.86 13.26 -0.10
CA GLU A 624 -7.49 12.74 -0.16
C GLU A 624 -7.47 11.25 -0.59
N GLY A 625 -6.54 10.91 -1.48
CA GLY A 625 -6.26 9.53 -1.88
C GLY A 625 -4.81 9.36 -2.35
N ARG A 626 -4.29 8.13 -2.26
CA ARG A 626 -2.92 7.75 -2.65
C ARG A 626 -2.91 6.51 -3.54
N SER A 627 -2.01 6.41 -4.53
CA SER A 627 -1.85 5.22 -5.39
C SER A 627 -3.15 4.91 -6.15
N ALA A 628 -3.77 3.74 -5.98
CA ALA A 628 -5.13 3.44 -6.43
C ALA A 628 -6.21 4.38 -5.82
N GLY A 629 -6.01 4.88 -4.60
CA GLY A 629 -6.81 5.98 -4.07
C GLY A 629 -6.64 7.28 -4.87
N GLY A 630 -5.57 7.43 -5.63
CA GLY A 630 -5.38 8.50 -6.61
C GLY A 630 -6.24 8.32 -7.88
N LEU A 631 -6.45 7.09 -8.34
CA LEU A 631 -7.44 6.76 -9.38
C LEU A 631 -8.84 7.18 -8.94
N LEU A 632 -9.20 6.86 -7.69
CA LEU A 632 -10.43 7.32 -7.05
C LEU A 632 -10.58 8.85 -7.13
N ILE A 633 -9.58 9.61 -6.66
CA ILE A 633 -9.63 11.09 -6.71
C ILE A 633 -9.74 11.59 -8.16
N GLY A 634 -8.94 11.06 -9.07
CA GLY A 634 -8.96 11.44 -10.48
C GLY A 634 -10.31 11.18 -11.16
N ALA A 635 -10.95 10.06 -10.86
CA ALA A 635 -12.26 9.70 -11.38
C ALA A 635 -13.37 10.61 -10.82
N VAL A 636 -13.44 10.80 -9.49
CA VAL A 636 -14.51 11.63 -8.89
C VAL A 636 -14.36 13.12 -9.24
N LEU A 637 -13.14 13.61 -9.47
CA LEU A 637 -12.92 14.97 -9.98
C LEU A 637 -13.41 15.18 -11.41
N ASN A 638 -13.46 14.13 -12.24
CA ASN A 638 -14.10 14.21 -13.55
C ASN A 638 -15.63 14.11 -13.43
N MET A 639 -16.15 13.29 -12.51
CA MET A 639 -17.58 13.02 -12.36
C MET A 639 -18.34 14.15 -11.63
N ARG A 640 -17.85 14.60 -10.47
CA ARG A 640 -18.49 15.53 -9.54
C ARG A 640 -17.48 16.51 -8.88
N PRO A 641 -16.77 17.35 -9.65
CA PRO A 641 -15.86 18.36 -9.10
C PRO A 641 -16.57 19.41 -8.23
N ASP A 642 -17.89 19.56 -8.38
CA ASP A 642 -18.76 20.51 -7.68
C ASP A 642 -18.92 20.24 -6.18
N LEU A 643 -18.62 19.02 -5.72
CA LEU A 643 -18.77 18.61 -4.31
C LEU A 643 -17.59 19.04 -3.42
N PHE A 644 -16.50 19.56 -3.99
CA PHE A 644 -15.20 19.66 -3.31
C PHE A 644 -14.59 21.06 -3.44
N GLN A 645 -13.92 21.52 -2.39
CA GLN A 645 -13.13 22.75 -2.40
C GLN A 645 -11.65 22.48 -2.76
N VAL A 646 -11.12 21.35 -2.30
CA VAL A 646 -9.73 20.94 -2.54
C VAL A 646 -9.58 19.42 -2.59
N ALA A 647 -8.72 18.93 -3.47
CA ALA A 647 -8.37 17.53 -3.60
C ALA A 647 -6.85 17.32 -3.49
N VAL A 648 -6.44 16.23 -2.85
CA VAL A 648 -5.05 15.78 -2.79
C VAL A 648 -4.94 14.39 -3.43
N ALA A 649 -4.14 14.29 -4.48
CA ALA A 649 -3.88 13.07 -5.22
C ALA A 649 -2.38 12.73 -5.12
N SER A 650 -2.04 11.78 -4.26
CA SER A 650 -0.64 11.42 -3.98
C SER A 650 -0.21 10.17 -4.74
N VAL A 651 0.92 10.23 -5.47
CA VAL A 651 1.39 9.20 -6.41
C VAL A 651 0.22 8.54 -7.17
N PRO A 652 -0.62 9.33 -7.87
CA PRO A 652 -1.95 8.88 -8.24
C PRO A 652 -1.95 8.13 -9.57
N PHE A 653 -2.50 6.91 -9.58
CA PHE A 653 -2.73 6.16 -10.82
C PHE A 653 -3.84 6.84 -11.63
N VAL A 654 -3.52 7.41 -12.79
CA VAL A 654 -4.44 8.31 -13.54
C VAL A 654 -4.39 8.12 -15.05
N ASP A 655 -3.38 7.43 -15.58
CA ASP A 655 -3.16 7.14 -17.00
C ASP A 655 -3.68 5.73 -17.37
N ALA A 656 -4.76 5.31 -16.71
CA ALA A 656 -5.15 3.90 -16.57
C ALA A 656 -5.30 3.15 -17.90
N MET A 657 -5.71 3.81 -18.99
CA MET A 657 -5.70 3.18 -20.32
C MET A 657 -4.28 2.96 -20.84
N THR A 658 -3.45 4.00 -20.85
CA THR A 658 -2.09 3.95 -21.41
C THR A 658 -1.19 2.99 -20.63
N SER A 659 -1.21 3.06 -19.30
CA SER A 659 -0.38 2.18 -18.46
C SER A 659 -0.83 0.73 -18.59
N MET A 660 -2.13 0.43 -18.40
CA MET A 660 -2.59 -0.96 -18.40
C MET A 660 -2.56 -1.64 -19.77
N CYS A 661 -2.33 -0.92 -20.87
CA CYS A 661 -2.15 -1.57 -22.17
C CYS A 661 -0.75 -2.20 -22.35
N ASP A 662 0.25 -1.77 -21.57
CA ASP A 662 1.68 -2.02 -21.83
C ASP A 662 2.38 -2.73 -20.66
N ALA A 663 2.59 -4.04 -20.81
CA ALA A 663 3.27 -4.87 -19.82
C ALA A 663 4.79 -4.61 -19.65
N SER A 664 5.38 -3.63 -20.35
CA SER A 664 6.74 -3.15 -20.02
C SER A 664 6.76 -2.24 -18.78
N ILE A 665 5.61 -1.71 -18.38
CA ILE A 665 5.46 -0.92 -17.15
C ILE A 665 5.25 -1.89 -15.97
N PRO A 666 6.03 -1.79 -14.87
CA PRO A 666 5.87 -2.62 -13.69
C PRO A 666 4.42 -2.68 -13.16
N LEU A 667 4.09 -3.77 -12.47
CA LEU A 667 2.75 -4.14 -11.96
C LEU A 667 1.67 -4.43 -13.04
N THR A 668 1.73 -3.82 -14.23
CA THR A 668 0.67 -3.88 -15.27
C THR A 668 0.12 -5.27 -15.55
N ALA A 669 0.99 -6.28 -15.69
CA ALA A 669 0.53 -7.64 -15.99
C ALA A 669 -0.35 -8.23 -14.87
N GLY A 670 0.06 -8.11 -13.60
CA GLY A 670 -0.76 -8.53 -12.46
C GLY A 670 -2.00 -7.65 -12.25
N GLU A 671 -1.90 -6.35 -12.53
CA GLU A 671 -3.03 -5.42 -12.41
C GLU A 671 -4.11 -5.58 -13.50
N TRP A 672 -3.85 -6.34 -14.57
CA TRP A 672 -4.93 -6.84 -15.46
C TRP A 672 -5.99 -7.63 -14.69
N GLU A 673 -5.62 -8.30 -13.60
CA GLU A 673 -6.61 -8.95 -12.72
C GLU A 673 -7.34 -7.96 -11.78
N GLU A 674 -6.88 -6.73 -11.55
CA GLU A 674 -7.60 -5.74 -10.70
C GLU A 674 -8.61 -4.92 -11.52
N TRP A 675 -8.13 -4.33 -12.61
CA TRP A 675 -8.90 -3.39 -13.44
C TRP A 675 -9.56 -4.06 -14.64
N GLY A 676 -8.97 -5.16 -15.12
CA GLY A 676 -9.16 -5.67 -16.46
C GLY A 676 -8.01 -5.31 -17.41
N ASN A 677 -7.93 -6.02 -18.53
CA ASN A 677 -6.94 -5.80 -19.59
C ASN A 677 -7.54 -4.93 -20.71
N PRO A 678 -7.11 -3.66 -20.92
CA PRO A 678 -7.67 -2.79 -21.94
C PRO A 678 -7.25 -3.17 -23.37
N ASN A 679 -6.40 -4.19 -23.54
CA ASN A 679 -6.16 -4.83 -24.83
C ASN A 679 -7.30 -5.78 -25.25
N GLU A 680 -8.28 -6.04 -24.39
CA GLU A 680 -9.43 -6.91 -24.65
C GLU A 680 -10.73 -6.09 -24.78
N TYR A 681 -11.59 -6.46 -25.73
CA TYR A 681 -12.91 -5.84 -25.91
C TYR A 681 -13.77 -5.84 -24.63
N ARG A 682 -13.56 -6.83 -23.76
CA ARG A 682 -14.28 -6.99 -22.49
C ARG A 682 -14.09 -5.80 -21.55
N PHE A 683 -12.92 -5.17 -21.54
CA PHE A 683 -12.56 -4.16 -20.54
C PHE A 683 -12.27 -2.77 -21.13
N HIS A 684 -11.81 -2.68 -22.39
CA HIS A 684 -11.39 -1.41 -23.02
C HIS A 684 -12.36 -0.24 -22.78
N ASP A 685 -13.63 -0.39 -23.16
CA ASP A 685 -14.62 0.69 -23.04
C ASP A 685 -15.05 0.95 -21.59
N TYR A 686 -15.01 -0.07 -20.73
CA TYR A 686 -15.34 0.08 -19.31
C TYR A 686 -14.26 0.85 -18.56
N MET A 687 -12.98 0.50 -18.75
CA MET A 687 -11.83 1.21 -18.18
C MET A 687 -11.76 2.64 -18.71
N LEU A 688 -11.99 2.82 -20.01
CA LEU A 688 -12.09 4.13 -20.66
C LEU A 688 -13.18 5.01 -20.03
N SER A 689 -14.29 4.42 -19.56
CA SER A 689 -15.40 5.17 -18.95
C SER A 689 -15.06 5.84 -17.60
N TYR A 690 -13.93 5.51 -16.98
CA TYR A 690 -13.48 6.11 -15.71
C TYR A 690 -12.02 6.59 -15.68
N SER A 691 -11.15 6.15 -16.61
CA SER A 691 -9.74 6.55 -16.71
C SER A 691 -9.55 8.07 -16.54
N PRO A 692 -8.85 8.56 -15.49
CA PRO A 692 -8.84 9.98 -15.16
C PRO A 692 -8.27 10.90 -16.23
N ILE A 693 -7.16 10.53 -16.88
CA ILE A 693 -6.61 11.31 -17.98
C ILE A 693 -7.58 11.35 -19.17
N ASP A 694 -8.17 10.23 -19.56
CA ASP A 694 -9.06 10.17 -20.73
C ASP A 694 -10.33 11.01 -20.54
N ASN A 695 -10.85 11.10 -19.31
CA ASN A 695 -12.10 11.78 -18.98
C ASN A 695 -11.92 13.26 -18.56
N VAL A 696 -10.70 13.83 -18.62
CA VAL A 696 -10.51 15.28 -18.45
C VAL A 696 -11.25 16.04 -19.55
N ARG A 697 -12.12 16.99 -19.17
CA ARG A 697 -13.01 17.74 -20.06
C ARG A 697 -13.16 19.20 -19.63
N ALA A 698 -13.78 20.02 -20.48
CA ALA A 698 -14.00 21.44 -20.22
C ALA A 698 -15.03 21.68 -19.09
N GLN A 699 -14.54 21.78 -17.85
CA GLN A 699 -15.35 22.06 -16.66
C GLN A 699 -14.53 22.77 -15.56
N ASN A 700 -15.20 23.28 -14.53
CA ASN A 700 -14.53 23.83 -13.36
C ASN A 700 -14.06 22.69 -12.45
N TYR A 701 -12.75 22.59 -12.22
CA TYR A 701 -12.16 21.68 -11.22
C TYR A 701 -11.89 22.42 -9.90
N PRO A 702 -11.90 21.74 -8.73
CA PRO A 702 -11.51 22.34 -7.45
C PRO A 702 -10.01 22.68 -7.42
N HIS A 703 -9.52 23.17 -6.27
CA HIS A 703 -8.07 23.19 -6.04
C HIS A 703 -7.52 21.76 -6.04
N VAL A 704 -6.43 21.49 -6.77
CA VAL A 704 -5.81 20.16 -6.83
C VAL A 704 -4.33 20.26 -6.46
N LEU A 705 -3.93 19.49 -5.43
CA LEU A 705 -2.53 19.20 -5.14
C LEU A 705 -2.20 17.77 -5.56
N ILE A 706 -1.18 17.65 -6.40
CA ILE A 706 -0.67 16.39 -6.93
C ILE A 706 0.74 16.20 -6.39
N LEU A 707 1.00 15.06 -5.74
CA LEU A 707 2.34 14.72 -5.22
C LEU A 707 2.87 13.50 -5.98
N ALA A 708 4.15 13.48 -6.33
CA ALA A 708 4.80 12.36 -7.04
C ALA A 708 6.23 12.12 -6.55
N GLY A 709 6.78 10.94 -6.81
CA GLY A 709 8.22 10.64 -6.69
C GLY A 709 8.80 10.33 -8.06
N LEU A 710 10.01 10.79 -8.36
CA LEU A 710 10.67 10.51 -9.65
C LEU A 710 11.08 9.03 -9.79
N ASN A 711 11.43 8.40 -8.67
CA ASN A 711 11.85 6.99 -8.59
C ASN A 711 10.68 6.05 -8.25
N ASP A 712 9.43 6.48 -8.46
CA ASP A 712 8.26 5.67 -8.16
C ASP A 712 8.11 4.55 -9.21
N HIS A 713 8.30 3.32 -8.75
CA HIS A 713 8.19 2.11 -9.57
C HIS A 713 6.77 1.52 -9.59
N ARG A 714 5.84 1.97 -8.74
CA ARG A 714 4.46 1.45 -8.68
C ARG A 714 3.47 2.32 -9.43
N VAL A 715 3.59 3.65 -9.31
CA VAL A 715 2.82 4.62 -10.10
C VAL A 715 3.79 5.56 -10.78
N GLN A 716 3.86 5.47 -12.10
CA GLN A 716 4.96 6.07 -12.85
C GLN A 716 4.86 7.59 -12.86
N PHE A 717 5.99 8.27 -12.62
CA PHE A 717 6.04 9.72 -12.40
C PHE A 717 5.43 10.58 -13.54
N TRP A 718 5.34 10.03 -14.75
CA TRP A 718 4.74 10.71 -15.90
C TRP A 718 3.21 10.80 -15.83
N GLU A 719 2.53 9.87 -15.15
CA GLU A 719 1.06 9.89 -15.04
C GLU A 719 0.53 11.20 -14.40
N PRO A 720 0.97 11.60 -13.18
CA PRO A 720 0.56 12.88 -12.59
C PRO A 720 0.98 14.11 -13.41
N LEU A 721 2.10 14.06 -14.14
CA LEU A 721 2.54 15.16 -15.01
C LEU A 721 1.62 15.32 -16.23
N LYS A 722 1.33 14.22 -16.94
CA LYS A 722 0.37 14.18 -18.05
C LYS A 722 -1.00 14.67 -17.59
N TRP A 723 -1.48 14.19 -16.44
CA TRP A 723 -2.78 14.55 -15.89
C TRP A 723 -2.86 16.04 -15.52
N ALA A 724 -1.87 16.58 -14.82
CA ALA A 724 -1.84 18.00 -14.45
C ALA A 724 -1.80 18.94 -15.66
N SER A 725 -0.96 18.62 -16.66
CA SER A 725 -0.88 19.36 -17.92
C SER A 725 -2.24 19.37 -18.65
N LYS A 726 -2.93 18.22 -18.70
CA LYS A 726 -4.26 18.11 -19.31
C LYS A 726 -5.33 18.84 -18.50
N LEU A 727 -5.36 18.71 -17.17
CA LEU A 727 -6.28 19.46 -16.29
C LEU A 727 -6.17 20.98 -16.50
N ARG A 728 -4.94 21.52 -16.56
CA ARG A 728 -4.71 22.96 -16.80
C ARG A 728 -5.12 23.42 -18.20
N SER A 729 -5.05 22.53 -19.19
CA SER A 729 -5.48 22.83 -20.57
C SER A 729 -7.00 22.88 -20.73
N PHE A 730 -7.75 22.18 -19.86
CA PHE A 730 -9.20 22.03 -19.96
C PHE A 730 -10.01 22.71 -18.85
N THR A 731 -9.42 23.04 -17.69
CA THR A 731 -10.16 23.69 -16.60
C THR A 731 -10.74 25.04 -17.03
N THR A 732 -12.03 25.26 -16.76
CA THR A 732 -12.74 26.52 -17.05
C THR A 732 -12.74 27.48 -15.87
N GLY A 733 -12.14 27.10 -14.74
CA GLY A 733 -12.06 27.90 -13.51
C GLY A 733 -10.65 28.43 -13.23
N THR A 734 -10.54 29.24 -12.18
CA THR A 734 -9.29 29.88 -11.73
C THR A 734 -8.63 29.15 -10.55
N ASN A 735 -9.01 27.88 -10.32
CA ASN A 735 -8.51 27.09 -9.20
C ASN A 735 -7.13 26.49 -9.48
N ASP A 736 -6.22 26.66 -8.52
CA ASP A 736 -4.84 26.13 -8.58
C ASP A 736 -4.79 24.63 -8.83
N ILE A 737 -4.02 24.22 -9.85
CA ILE A 737 -3.60 22.83 -10.08
C ILE A 737 -2.08 22.77 -9.93
N ILE A 738 -1.58 22.14 -8.87
CA ILE A 738 -0.17 22.12 -8.49
C ILE A 738 0.36 20.69 -8.50
N VAL A 739 1.50 20.47 -9.14
CA VAL A 739 2.30 19.23 -9.00
C VAL A 739 3.54 19.53 -8.17
N LYS A 740 3.90 18.64 -7.24
CA LYS A 740 5.21 18.60 -6.61
C LYS A 740 5.81 17.20 -6.78
N VAL A 741 7.03 17.13 -7.31
CA VAL A 741 7.75 15.87 -7.58
C VAL A 741 8.98 15.79 -6.68
N ASP A 742 9.07 14.78 -5.82
CA ASP A 742 10.29 14.47 -5.08
C ASP A 742 11.29 13.77 -6.02
N THR A 743 12.37 14.48 -6.38
CA THR A 743 13.42 13.98 -7.28
C THR A 743 14.42 13.04 -6.60
N ALA A 744 14.20 12.67 -5.33
CA ALA A 744 15.03 11.78 -4.54
C ALA A 744 14.19 10.80 -3.69
N ALA A 745 13.03 10.38 -4.20
CA ALA A 745 12.17 9.37 -3.60
C ALA A 745 11.29 8.65 -4.64
N GLY A 746 10.84 7.45 -4.29
CA GLY A 746 9.79 6.70 -4.99
C GLY A 746 8.47 6.62 -4.19
N HIS A 747 7.82 5.46 -4.22
CA HIS A 747 6.39 5.32 -3.90
C HIS A 747 5.96 5.72 -2.48
N PHE A 748 6.88 5.82 -1.52
CA PHE A 748 6.58 6.13 -0.12
C PHE A 748 7.06 7.52 0.33
N SER A 749 7.49 8.38 -0.61
CA SER A 749 8.26 9.60 -0.34
C SER A 749 9.59 9.26 0.36
N THR A 750 10.27 10.26 0.90
CA THR A 750 11.60 10.12 1.49
C THR A 750 11.58 9.30 2.79
N SER A 751 12.62 8.49 2.97
CA SER A 751 12.90 7.69 4.17
C SER A 751 13.38 8.50 5.38
N ASP A 752 13.87 9.73 5.15
CA ASP A 752 14.25 10.67 6.23
C ASP A 752 13.00 11.17 6.95
N ARG A 753 12.88 10.90 8.25
CA ARG A 753 11.66 11.24 9.00
C ARG A 753 11.40 12.74 9.14
N TYR A 754 12.43 13.58 9.14
CA TYR A 754 12.30 15.03 9.25
C TYR A 754 11.88 15.63 7.91
N ARG A 755 12.52 15.19 6.82
CA ARG A 755 12.13 15.58 5.47
C ARG A 755 10.71 15.10 5.14
N HIS A 756 10.33 13.88 5.54
CA HIS A 756 8.96 13.36 5.43
C HIS A 756 7.94 14.25 6.15
N LEU A 757 8.25 14.73 7.37
CA LEU A 757 7.38 15.67 8.08
C LEU A 757 7.30 17.04 7.40
N HIS A 758 8.34 17.51 6.69
CA HIS A 758 8.27 18.73 5.88
C HIS A 758 7.36 18.57 4.65
N GLU A 759 7.47 17.43 3.96
CA GLU A 759 6.59 17.06 2.84
C GLU A 759 5.12 16.95 3.28
N LEU A 760 4.87 16.29 4.40
CA LEU A 760 3.54 16.22 5.01
C LEU A 760 3.01 17.61 5.41
N SER A 761 3.86 18.46 6.00
CA SER A 761 3.47 19.82 6.40
C SER A 761 3.14 20.71 5.19
N PHE A 762 3.76 20.47 4.03
CA PHE A 762 3.41 21.12 2.76
C PHE A 762 1.98 20.78 2.33
N GLN A 763 1.63 19.48 2.32
CA GLN A 763 0.28 19.01 2.01
C GLN A 763 -0.76 19.60 2.99
N GLN A 764 -0.48 19.53 4.29
CA GLN A 764 -1.38 20.02 5.34
C GLN A 764 -1.60 21.53 5.23
N ALA A 765 -0.52 22.32 5.06
CA ALA A 765 -0.62 23.77 4.88
C ALA A 765 -1.43 24.14 3.63
N TYR A 766 -1.27 23.41 2.53
CA TYR A 766 -2.07 23.61 1.32
C TYR A 766 -3.56 23.38 1.59
N VAL A 767 -3.95 22.20 2.10
CA VAL A 767 -5.36 21.88 2.40
C VAL A 767 -5.98 22.90 3.36
N ILE A 768 -5.29 23.24 4.46
CA ILE A 768 -5.77 24.24 5.42
C ILE A 768 -5.98 25.61 4.74
N SER A 769 -5.03 26.07 3.91
CA SER A 769 -5.17 27.35 3.20
C SER A 769 -6.29 27.40 2.14
N LYS A 770 -6.84 26.25 1.72
CA LYS A 770 -7.98 26.19 0.80
C LYS A 770 -9.33 26.11 1.49
N LEU A 771 -9.36 25.62 2.73
CA LEU A 771 -10.58 25.52 3.55
C LEU A 771 -10.81 26.73 4.46
N PHE A 772 -9.74 27.36 4.96
CA PHE A 772 -9.82 28.51 5.86
C PHE A 772 -9.71 29.83 5.08
N LYS A 773 -10.61 30.78 5.35
CA LYS A 773 -10.52 32.14 4.80
C LYS A 773 -9.44 32.91 5.55
N ALA A 774 -8.81 33.90 4.91
CA ALA A 774 -7.64 34.60 5.47
C ALA A 774 -7.87 35.19 6.88
N GLY A 775 -9.08 35.65 7.19
CA GLY A 775 -9.45 36.13 8.53
C GLY A 775 -9.53 35.01 9.59
N ASP A 776 -10.01 33.82 9.21
CA ASP A 776 -10.12 32.67 10.13
C ASP A 776 -8.74 32.14 10.53
N MET A 777 -7.72 32.28 9.66
CA MET A 777 -6.38 31.76 9.94
C MET A 777 -5.70 32.40 11.15
N THR A 778 -6.19 33.56 11.63
CA THR A 778 -5.72 34.19 12.87
C THR A 778 -6.07 33.38 14.14
N LYS A 779 -6.95 32.39 14.05
CA LYS A 779 -7.34 31.47 15.14
C LYS A 779 -6.72 30.06 15.00
N THR A 780 -5.86 29.83 13.99
CA THR A 780 -5.27 28.52 13.64
C THR A 780 -3.75 28.52 13.64
#